data_AF-A0AAE4CYU6-F1
#
_entry.id   AF-A0AAE4CYU6-F1
#
_cell.length_a   1.000
_cell.length_b   1.000
_cell.length_c   1.000
_cell.angle_alpha   90.00
_cell.angle_beta   90.00
_cell.angle_gamma   90.00
#
_symmetry.space_group_name_H-M   'P 1'
#
loop_
_entity.id
_entity.type
_entity.pdbx_description
1 polymer ?
#
loop_
_entity_poly.entity_id
_entity_poly.type
_entity_poly.pdbx_seq_one_letter_code
_entity_poly.pdbx_strand_id
1 'polypeptide(L)'
;MSVPKADAFFQRVAGSATATLYARPAGSAGPGWVAFVAFAADQPAELTLAQAWSNYLGNPRGGRNGGCFVLAQAPPAAQASWLDGFERAVAERNRAFGDFAYRFLFFGDPTIPAAAVGSVAFSTTDAERPGVVQGLAGSETAIVASQFGISIANSAYLRLDLDGGGLRFAPNGDAGVVLLANKYRAATRPLDGGGDVAVPLAGTGGGTLRFGLQLRVAREPERDDFTLLDVGLKWFSGIGSGAARRIVSLRYPLFGPPLDGAAIPFDVSFDPLRPLARDRTAFTFRGQPERDGRVCAPMESALRDGLLHPLRIRPLAGSAQLVLQRDRVTVDSPGSHQRELVYLAPSGPYALLPGDSRPAAERVMCGTSPLEQIVVDPPGSLLTFHPDQPAYSPLLESPPPPAGAPRLTADYLTAWATVTSAGDPSGPAPLYLAQPQGAALYAHGDRADVPYLVHAETPAAALRDARASASYPLAQYAQLAFGGRPDTFDAAQVARLERAVLSVERRARIAGSGSRPSGGDGPRRVTTPQGFILDLGPDGSWRRIHLGQTSWSPDPARVPPTVTTLAFADPDDSVRGAFQTNQQFLVVTQPRTPWRLVGSTSPPPQPGWKTTFEDALAPQGWPFDIRVGSGSNPGDYRNVLIFKFCDGSLEARVDDVARWTAAGDFNSDPTDVAAWLRDYIEQAKVLAAGPDGDYFRRFVEAVTSPSWRGLLALRADADATLLPQELRGLAAGIDPDRFNAHHVGIDLSFVDTAGGRLAPDGNSSVFATVYYVDPDYAANLAAGASPDLPVPVTGTDDFAFRVLSLKTLFVNAQVTAFASKAQVTLDRLFGEQVSGLTLNAQPAPSSSLVLDGTYENHDGVGIYVFATGADARFGLVSNLWRSLEIVRATFSTLRAPAAGTVLSRFSFQGFLDFATTEVDDGSGGRVPFDLLSFGGTGAGPDPTGSGLPFGELHLDMSFDTASPGSPSFAFLIDQMTFAPTVAQARATSLFARMPLTLTGIVAGRTPPADLGYLPVSPLGLPGAPLGDAWHGLVFTLDLGSAGALAARAGFSAQLLLAWGPASQGNSFRLALGLALPGASPTSRGLSLQGVLKLTIDRLLLYRDPGSGTFVLRLTNVLLSLLGVKLPPGTSTAFIVFGNPDPNQRDTVGWYAAVNRERRRRDGALLLTGGGG
;
A
#
# COMPACT_ATOMS: atom_id res chain seq x y z
N MET A 1 -44.60 14.77 84.54
CA MET A 1 -43.57 14.09 83.71
C MET A 1 -44.29 13.40 82.57
N SER A 2 -44.22 13.96 81.37
CA SER A 2 -44.82 13.42 80.15
C SER A 2 -43.96 12.28 79.60
N VAL A 3 -44.53 11.08 79.55
CA VAL A 3 -43.95 9.92 78.85
C VAL A 3 -43.79 10.28 77.37
N PRO A 4 -42.65 9.98 76.71
CA PRO A 4 -42.48 10.22 75.28
C PRO A 4 -43.56 9.45 74.51
N LYS A 5 -44.28 10.15 73.62
CA LYS A 5 -45.24 9.55 72.70
C LYS A 5 -44.45 8.63 71.76
N ALA A 6 -44.66 7.32 71.82
CA ALA A 6 -44.03 6.39 70.90
C ALA A 6 -44.43 6.74 69.45
N ASP A 7 -43.46 6.90 68.56
CA ASP A 7 -43.70 7.30 67.17
C ASP A 7 -44.61 6.29 66.44
N ALA A 8 -45.59 6.81 65.68
CA ALA A 8 -46.50 6.01 64.89
C ALA A 8 -45.75 5.23 63.78
N PHE A 9 -45.91 3.90 63.77
CA PHE A 9 -45.28 3.03 62.77
C PHE A 9 -46.22 2.70 61.61
N PHE A 10 -47.51 2.51 61.88
CA PHE A 10 -48.53 2.28 60.87
C PHE A 10 -49.66 3.28 61.00
N GLN A 11 -50.20 3.75 59.88
CA GLN A 11 -51.38 4.62 59.80
C GLN A 11 -52.53 3.89 59.14
N ARG A 12 -53.74 4.07 59.67
CA ARG A 12 -54.95 3.49 59.10
C ARG A 12 -55.21 4.09 57.72
N VAL A 13 -55.45 3.23 56.72
CA VAL A 13 -55.68 3.66 55.33
C VAL A 13 -56.99 3.14 54.73
N ALA A 14 -57.53 2.02 55.25
CA ALA A 14 -58.87 1.52 54.88
C ALA A 14 -59.48 0.69 56.03
N GLY A 15 -60.76 0.36 55.94
CA GLY A 15 -61.41 -0.57 56.87
C GLY A 15 -62.66 -1.21 56.24
N SER A 16 -63.02 -2.38 56.75
CA SER A 16 -64.24 -3.14 56.43
C SER A 16 -65.07 -3.34 57.71
N ALA A 17 -66.16 -4.11 57.62
CA ALA A 17 -66.98 -4.46 58.80
C ALA A 17 -66.24 -5.37 59.80
N THR A 18 -65.15 -6.02 59.38
CA THR A 18 -64.46 -7.06 60.15
C THR A 18 -62.94 -6.87 60.24
N ALA A 19 -62.36 -5.94 59.46
CA ALA A 19 -60.92 -5.67 59.47
C ALA A 19 -60.57 -4.18 59.28
N THR A 20 -59.37 -3.80 59.71
CA THR A 20 -58.77 -2.49 59.50
C THR A 20 -57.41 -2.64 58.83
N LEU A 21 -57.20 -1.96 57.70
CA LEU A 21 -55.93 -1.94 56.98
C LEU A 21 -55.10 -0.74 57.44
N TYR A 22 -53.86 -1.03 57.80
CA TYR A 22 -52.83 -0.06 58.08
C TYR A 22 -51.69 -0.16 57.08
N ALA A 23 -51.09 0.97 56.74
CA ALA A 23 -49.89 1.04 55.91
C ALA A 23 -48.87 1.98 56.54
N ARG A 24 -47.59 1.82 56.19
CA ARG A 24 -46.58 2.83 56.49
C ARG A 24 -46.93 4.16 55.78
N PRO A 25 -46.77 5.32 56.44
CA PRO A 25 -47.09 6.63 55.86
C PRO A 25 -46.28 6.90 54.59
N ALA A 26 -46.88 7.59 53.62
CA ALA A 26 -46.20 8.01 52.41
C ALA A 26 -45.00 8.94 52.77
N GLY A 27 -43.79 8.57 52.36
CA GLY A 27 -42.55 9.30 52.65
C GLY A 27 -41.62 8.67 53.68
N SER A 28 -42.00 7.57 54.36
CA SER A 28 -41.03 6.78 55.12
C SER A 28 -40.07 6.09 54.14
N ALA A 29 -38.82 6.56 54.05
CA ALA A 29 -37.83 6.16 53.05
C ALA A 29 -37.71 4.63 52.92
N GLY A 30 -38.26 4.05 51.86
CA GLY A 30 -38.18 2.61 51.55
C GLY A 30 -38.95 2.29 50.27
N PRO A 31 -38.41 1.48 49.34
CA PRO A 31 -39.01 1.28 48.02
C PRO A 31 -40.13 0.22 47.99
N GLY A 32 -40.59 -0.31 49.14
CA GLY A 32 -41.63 -1.36 49.22
C GLY A 32 -42.86 -0.91 50.01
N TRP A 33 -44.02 -1.55 49.76
CA TRP A 33 -45.23 -1.35 50.55
C TRP A 33 -45.26 -2.32 51.73
N VAL A 34 -45.28 -1.76 52.95
CA VAL A 34 -45.39 -2.52 54.18
C VAL A 34 -46.73 -2.16 54.83
N ALA A 35 -47.56 -3.17 55.02
CA ALA A 35 -48.89 -3.04 55.57
C ALA A 35 -49.17 -4.05 56.68
N PHE A 36 -50.15 -3.72 57.49
CA PHE A 36 -50.64 -4.55 58.57
C PHE A 36 -52.17 -4.57 58.55
N VAL A 37 -52.77 -5.75 58.57
CA VAL A 37 -54.23 -5.93 58.61
C VAL A 37 -54.60 -6.45 59.99
N ALA A 38 -55.38 -5.68 60.72
CA ALA A 38 -56.01 -6.10 61.96
C ALA A 38 -57.41 -6.64 61.68
N PHE A 39 -57.73 -7.88 62.05
CA PHE A 39 -59.08 -8.46 61.93
C PHE A 39 -60.00 -7.97 63.07
N ALA A 40 -60.18 -6.65 63.14
CA ALA A 40 -61.12 -5.98 64.00
C ALA A 40 -61.58 -4.66 63.36
N ALA A 41 -62.86 -4.33 63.51
CA ALA A 41 -63.41 -3.02 63.15
C ALA A 41 -63.03 -1.96 64.21
N ASP A 42 -63.13 -0.67 63.85
CA ASP A 42 -62.98 0.48 64.77
C ASP A 42 -61.68 0.52 65.58
N GLN A 43 -60.56 0.32 64.89
CA GLN A 43 -59.23 0.35 65.49
C GLN A 43 -58.59 1.77 65.49
N PRO A 44 -57.58 2.04 66.35
CA PRO A 44 -56.93 3.35 66.46
C PRO A 44 -56.39 3.88 65.12
N ALA A 45 -56.29 5.21 64.97
CA ALA A 45 -55.79 5.84 63.73
C ALA A 45 -54.32 5.49 63.44
N GLU A 46 -53.52 5.25 64.48
CA GLU A 46 -52.10 4.94 64.40
C GLU A 46 -51.76 3.74 65.29
N LEU A 47 -50.82 2.91 64.84
CA LEU A 47 -50.27 1.78 65.60
C LEU A 47 -48.74 1.86 65.63
N THR A 48 -48.14 1.57 66.78
CA THR A 48 -46.71 1.26 66.85
C THR A 48 -46.44 -0.17 66.37
N LEU A 49 -45.19 -0.47 65.97
CA LEU A 49 -44.82 -1.83 65.56
C LEU A 49 -45.02 -2.85 66.70
N ALA A 50 -44.75 -2.45 67.95
CA ALA A 50 -44.99 -3.27 69.14
C ALA A 50 -46.49 -3.55 69.36
N GLN A 51 -47.36 -2.56 69.14
CA GLN A 51 -48.82 -2.72 69.23
C GLN A 51 -49.35 -3.65 68.13
N ALA A 52 -48.89 -3.49 66.89
CA ALA A 52 -49.24 -4.40 65.79
C ALA A 52 -48.82 -5.86 66.07
N TRP A 53 -47.68 -6.05 66.75
CA TRP A 53 -47.21 -7.38 67.16
C TRP A 53 -48.05 -8.00 68.28
N SER A 54 -48.43 -7.25 69.32
CA SER A 54 -48.98 -7.79 70.56
C SER A 54 -50.50 -7.64 70.75
N ASN A 55 -51.14 -6.64 70.16
CA ASN A 55 -52.57 -6.36 70.42
C ASN A 55 -53.53 -7.24 69.59
N TYR A 56 -53.03 -7.92 68.55
CA TYR A 56 -53.84 -8.63 67.56
C TYR A 56 -53.42 -10.11 67.45
N LEU A 57 -53.51 -10.86 68.56
CA LEU A 57 -53.05 -12.26 68.61
C LEU A 57 -54.00 -13.25 67.92
N GLY A 58 -55.29 -12.90 67.80
CA GLY A 58 -56.35 -13.77 67.28
C GLY A 58 -56.95 -14.71 68.34
N ASN A 59 -58.10 -15.35 68.03
CA ASN A 59 -58.65 -16.47 68.81
C ASN A 59 -58.87 -17.69 67.91
N PRO A 60 -57.82 -18.49 67.75
CA PRO A 60 -57.83 -19.83 67.19
C PRO A 60 -59.09 -20.69 67.20
N ARG A 61 -59.40 -21.22 68.37
CA ARG A 61 -60.47 -22.18 68.62
C ARG A 61 -61.84 -21.51 68.55
N GLY A 62 -61.87 -20.18 68.48
CA GLY A 62 -63.06 -19.36 68.31
C GLY A 62 -63.21 -18.78 66.89
N GLY A 63 -62.42 -19.23 65.90
CA GLY A 63 -62.54 -18.82 64.50
C GLY A 63 -62.17 -17.36 64.20
N ARG A 64 -61.35 -16.72 65.05
CA ARG A 64 -60.94 -15.32 64.88
C ARG A 64 -59.46 -15.21 64.48
N ASN A 65 -59.19 -14.62 63.31
CA ASN A 65 -57.83 -14.35 62.84
C ASN A 65 -57.14 -13.27 63.68
N GLY A 66 -55.82 -13.38 63.81
CA GLY A 66 -54.94 -12.35 64.36
C GLY A 66 -54.38 -11.43 63.26
N GLY A 67 -53.59 -10.45 63.67
CA GLY A 67 -53.03 -9.44 62.78
C GLY A 67 -52.01 -10.02 61.80
N CYS A 68 -52.14 -9.64 60.52
CA CYS A 68 -51.29 -10.12 59.43
C CYS A 68 -50.42 -9.00 58.86
N PHE A 69 -49.16 -9.32 58.55
CA PHE A 69 -48.20 -8.42 57.91
C PHE A 69 -48.17 -8.69 56.40
N VAL A 70 -48.06 -7.63 55.60
CA VAL A 70 -47.99 -7.71 54.15
C VAL A 70 -46.82 -6.87 53.65
N LEU A 71 -45.90 -7.52 52.96
CA LEU A 71 -44.79 -6.92 52.24
C LEU A 71 -45.09 -7.05 50.76
N ALA A 72 -45.30 -5.95 50.03
CA ALA A 72 -45.57 -5.99 48.59
C ALA A 72 -44.75 -4.93 47.84
N GLN A 73 -44.68 -5.04 46.51
CA GLN A 73 -43.93 -4.08 45.69
C GLN A 73 -44.58 -2.67 45.72
N ALA A 74 -45.89 -2.61 45.76
CA ALA A 74 -46.67 -1.36 45.72
C ALA A 74 -47.99 -1.53 46.49
N PRO A 75 -48.61 -0.44 46.97
CA PRO A 75 -49.96 -0.49 47.52
C PRO A 75 -50.99 -0.89 46.43
N PRO A 76 -52.08 -1.56 46.79
CA PRO A 76 -53.17 -1.85 45.86
C PRO A 76 -53.87 -0.56 45.44
N ALA A 77 -54.31 -0.49 44.18
CA ALA A 77 -54.94 0.70 43.61
C ALA A 77 -56.24 1.11 44.35
N ALA A 78 -56.98 0.14 44.87
CA ALA A 78 -58.21 0.36 45.65
C ALA A 78 -58.13 -0.43 46.97
N GLN A 79 -57.61 0.22 48.02
CA GLN A 79 -57.29 -0.40 49.30
C GLN A 79 -58.51 -0.96 50.06
N ALA A 80 -59.69 -0.35 49.93
CA ALA A 80 -60.91 -0.84 50.56
C ALA A 80 -61.41 -2.15 49.92
N SER A 81 -61.52 -2.21 48.58
CA SER A 81 -61.93 -3.44 47.88
C SER A 81 -60.87 -4.54 47.96
N TRP A 82 -59.58 -4.15 48.04
CA TRP A 82 -58.49 -5.10 48.27
C TRP A 82 -58.59 -5.74 49.65
N LEU A 83 -58.99 -4.99 50.69
CA LEU A 83 -59.16 -5.51 52.04
C LEU A 83 -60.23 -6.62 52.08
N ASP A 84 -61.36 -6.44 51.41
CA ASP A 84 -62.40 -7.48 51.30
C ASP A 84 -61.88 -8.76 50.63
N GLY A 85 -61.06 -8.61 49.58
CA GLY A 85 -60.40 -9.73 48.91
C GLY A 85 -59.34 -10.40 49.79
N PHE A 86 -58.59 -9.62 50.56
CA PHE A 86 -57.58 -10.07 51.49
C PHE A 86 -58.18 -10.92 52.62
N GLU A 87 -59.32 -10.49 53.17
CA GLU A 87 -60.04 -11.27 54.20
C GLU A 87 -60.44 -12.65 53.68
N ARG A 88 -60.89 -12.76 52.42
CA ARG A 88 -61.18 -14.06 51.77
C ARG A 88 -59.92 -14.88 51.57
N ALA A 89 -58.84 -14.28 51.06
CA ALA A 89 -57.58 -14.96 50.82
C ALA A 89 -56.96 -15.53 52.12
N VAL A 90 -57.06 -14.80 53.24
CA VAL A 90 -56.64 -15.28 54.55
C VAL A 90 -57.54 -16.42 55.05
N ALA A 91 -58.86 -16.30 54.89
CA ALA A 91 -59.80 -17.36 55.28
C ALA A 91 -59.60 -18.66 54.48
N GLU A 92 -59.30 -18.56 53.19
CA GLU A 92 -58.96 -19.71 52.35
C GLU A 92 -57.63 -20.35 52.74
N ARG A 93 -56.60 -19.55 53.01
CA ARG A 93 -55.32 -20.08 53.49
C ARG A 93 -55.48 -20.74 54.85
N ASN A 94 -56.22 -20.15 55.78
CA ASN A 94 -56.46 -20.76 57.09
C ASN A 94 -57.13 -22.13 56.99
N ARG A 95 -58.13 -22.27 56.12
CA ARG A 95 -58.74 -23.58 55.81
C ARG A 95 -57.70 -24.59 55.29
N ALA A 96 -56.78 -24.15 54.42
CA ALA A 96 -55.69 -24.99 53.94
C ALA A 96 -54.69 -25.41 55.05
N PHE A 97 -54.56 -24.60 56.11
CA PHE A 97 -53.78 -24.90 57.32
C PHE A 97 -54.62 -25.57 58.43
N GLY A 98 -55.80 -26.13 58.10
CA GLY A 98 -56.66 -26.85 59.04
C GLY A 98 -57.38 -25.94 60.06
N ASP A 99 -57.54 -24.65 59.75
CA ASP A 99 -58.07 -23.60 60.62
C ASP A 99 -57.23 -23.33 61.89
N PHE A 100 -55.95 -23.73 61.86
CA PHE A 100 -54.99 -23.51 62.95
C PHE A 100 -53.94 -22.41 62.68
N ALA A 101 -53.98 -21.74 61.51
CA ALA A 101 -53.09 -20.62 61.22
C ALA A 101 -53.71 -19.30 61.74
N TYR A 102 -53.00 -18.59 62.60
CA TYR A 102 -53.59 -17.46 63.34
C TYR A 102 -53.09 -16.11 62.90
N ARG A 103 -51.90 -16.05 62.29
CA ARG A 103 -51.30 -14.84 61.74
C ARG A 103 -50.46 -15.21 60.54
N PHE A 104 -50.32 -14.27 59.61
CA PHE A 104 -49.46 -14.45 58.44
C PHE A 104 -48.50 -13.28 58.26
N LEU A 105 -47.32 -13.61 57.77
CA LEU A 105 -46.43 -12.67 57.09
C LEU A 105 -46.45 -13.01 55.59
N PHE A 106 -47.03 -12.13 54.79
CA PHE A 106 -47.10 -12.27 53.34
C PHE A 106 -45.95 -11.54 52.65
N PHE A 107 -45.31 -12.23 51.71
CA PHE A 107 -44.42 -11.65 50.72
C PHE A 107 -45.16 -11.66 49.38
N GLY A 108 -45.66 -10.50 48.98
CA GLY A 108 -46.49 -10.26 47.82
C GLY A 108 -47.97 -10.11 48.18
N ASP A 109 -48.79 -9.84 47.17
CA ASP A 109 -50.23 -9.68 47.33
C ASP A 109 -50.93 -11.04 47.38
N PRO A 110 -51.50 -11.47 48.52
CA PRO A 110 -52.13 -12.78 48.62
C PRO A 110 -53.48 -12.87 47.88
N THR A 111 -54.06 -11.74 47.44
CA THR A 111 -55.29 -11.72 46.62
C THR A 111 -55.01 -12.06 45.16
N ILE A 112 -53.75 -12.01 44.74
CA ILE A 112 -53.28 -12.34 43.40
C ILE A 112 -52.22 -13.45 43.55
N PRO A 113 -52.59 -14.74 43.41
CA PRO A 113 -51.66 -15.84 43.66
C PRO A 113 -50.33 -15.75 42.92
N ALA A 114 -50.32 -15.22 41.69
CA ALA A 114 -49.10 -15.01 40.89
C ALA A 114 -48.16 -13.90 41.41
N ALA A 115 -48.66 -13.01 42.29
CA ALA A 115 -47.89 -11.92 42.88
C ALA A 115 -47.34 -12.27 44.28
N ALA A 116 -47.76 -13.40 44.87
CA ALA A 116 -47.29 -13.88 46.17
C ALA A 116 -46.09 -14.82 45.99
N VAL A 117 -44.92 -14.42 46.52
CA VAL A 117 -43.67 -15.21 46.46
C VAL A 117 -43.48 -16.09 47.70
N GLY A 118 -44.29 -15.89 48.73
CA GLY A 118 -44.33 -16.75 49.92
C GLY A 118 -45.24 -16.21 51.01
N SER A 119 -45.63 -17.07 51.94
CA SER A 119 -46.26 -16.64 53.20
C SER A 119 -45.82 -17.52 54.35
N VAL A 120 -45.65 -16.92 55.51
CA VAL A 120 -45.33 -17.64 56.74
C VAL A 120 -46.52 -17.57 57.68
N ALA A 121 -47.14 -18.72 57.95
CA ALA A 121 -48.13 -18.86 59.00
C ALA A 121 -47.42 -18.94 60.36
N PHE A 122 -47.86 -18.15 61.33
CA PHE A 122 -47.27 -18.19 62.67
C PHE A 122 -48.31 -18.00 63.78
N SER A 123 -47.95 -18.46 64.99
CA SER A 123 -48.74 -18.29 66.22
C SER A 123 -47.90 -17.65 67.32
N THR A 124 -48.51 -16.84 68.17
CA THR A 124 -47.86 -16.17 69.32
C THR A 124 -48.58 -16.60 70.60
N THR A 125 -47.87 -17.10 71.61
CA THR A 125 -48.47 -17.87 72.73
C THR A 125 -48.58 -17.13 74.07
N ASP A 126 -48.11 -15.88 74.18
CA ASP A 126 -48.17 -15.08 75.41
C ASP A 126 -48.46 -13.60 75.08
N ALA A 127 -49.28 -12.92 75.89
CA ALA A 127 -49.79 -11.57 75.64
C ALA A 127 -49.17 -10.49 76.53
N GLU A 128 -48.43 -10.86 77.58
CA GLU A 128 -48.09 -9.91 78.65
C GLU A 128 -46.76 -9.15 78.44
N ARG A 129 -45.90 -9.53 77.48
CA ARG A 129 -44.58 -8.90 77.24
C ARG A 129 -44.13 -8.83 75.76
N PRO A 130 -44.43 -7.75 75.00
CA PRO A 130 -44.22 -7.66 73.55
C PRO A 130 -42.79 -7.92 73.03
N GLY A 131 -41.75 -7.64 73.83
CA GLY A 131 -40.33 -7.90 73.49
C GLY A 131 -39.80 -9.28 73.89
N VAL A 132 -40.61 -10.10 74.56
CA VAL A 132 -40.27 -11.46 75.01
C VAL A 132 -41.11 -12.52 74.25
N VAL A 133 -42.26 -12.11 73.70
CA VAL A 133 -43.19 -12.97 72.95
C VAL A 133 -42.62 -13.34 71.58
N GLN A 134 -42.30 -14.61 71.40
CA GLN A 134 -41.82 -15.17 70.13
C GLN A 134 -43.00 -15.81 69.39
N GLY A 135 -43.10 -15.52 68.10
CA GLY A 135 -43.94 -16.27 67.18
C GLY A 135 -43.30 -17.61 66.83
N LEU A 136 -44.11 -18.63 66.59
CA LEU A 136 -43.69 -19.94 66.08
C LEU A 136 -44.27 -20.14 64.69
N ALA A 137 -43.43 -20.44 63.70
CA ALA A 137 -43.86 -20.87 62.38
C ALA A 137 -44.72 -22.15 62.50
N GLY A 138 -45.93 -22.15 61.94
CA GLY A 138 -46.89 -23.25 62.09
C GLY A 138 -46.67 -24.43 61.14
N SER A 139 -45.85 -24.25 60.11
CA SER A 139 -45.48 -25.28 59.14
C SER A 139 -44.16 -24.89 58.46
N GLU A 140 -43.54 -25.84 57.77
CA GLU A 140 -42.45 -25.50 56.86
C GLU A 140 -43.00 -24.65 55.71
N THR A 141 -42.36 -23.51 55.44
CA THR A 141 -42.76 -22.58 54.39
C THR A 141 -41.54 -22.03 53.67
N ALA A 142 -41.70 -21.70 52.39
CA ALA A 142 -40.62 -21.12 51.60
C ALA A 142 -41.03 -19.76 51.03
N ILE A 143 -40.07 -18.85 50.97
CA ILE A 143 -40.17 -17.56 50.27
C ILE A 143 -39.23 -17.65 49.08
N VAL A 144 -39.78 -17.83 47.88
CA VAL A 144 -39.02 -18.20 46.68
C VAL A 144 -39.30 -17.21 45.56
N ALA A 145 -38.23 -16.67 44.98
CA ALA A 145 -38.25 -15.88 43.77
C ALA A 145 -37.46 -16.60 42.67
N SER A 146 -38.17 -17.08 41.65
CA SER A 146 -37.63 -17.97 40.62
C SER A 146 -37.05 -19.26 41.23
N GLN A 147 -35.74 -19.53 41.14
CA GLN A 147 -35.10 -20.69 41.76
C GLN A 147 -34.29 -20.40 43.02
N PHE A 148 -34.33 -19.16 43.53
CA PHE A 148 -33.65 -18.72 44.75
C PHE A 148 -34.68 -18.37 45.84
N GLY A 149 -34.43 -18.77 47.08
CA GLY A 149 -35.31 -18.45 48.18
C GLY A 149 -34.78 -18.86 49.54
N ILE A 150 -35.59 -18.69 50.57
CA ILE A 150 -35.34 -19.23 51.92
C ILE A 150 -36.45 -20.21 52.30
N SER A 151 -36.09 -21.33 52.93
CA SER A 151 -37.03 -22.22 53.62
C SER A 151 -36.96 -21.97 55.12
N ILE A 152 -38.12 -21.84 55.75
CA ILE A 152 -38.30 -21.64 57.18
C ILE A 152 -38.95 -22.91 57.71
N ALA A 153 -38.24 -23.63 58.57
CA ALA A 153 -38.73 -24.89 59.13
C ALA A 153 -39.96 -24.67 60.02
N ASN A 154 -40.77 -25.72 60.13
CA ASN A 154 -41.85 -25.77 61.12
C ASN A 154 -41.29 -25.51 62.53
N SER A 155 -41.97 -24.69 63.32
CA SER A 155 -41.57 -24.29 64.69
C SER A 155 -40.34 -23.38 64.81
N ALA A 156 -39.79 -22.86 63.71
CA ALA A 156 -38.80 -21.77 63.77
C ALA A 156 -39.39 -20.52 64.44
N TYR A 157 -38.58 -19.76 65.16
CA TYR A 157 -39.02 -18.54 65.84
C TYR A 157 -39.15 -17.38 64.86
N LEU A 158 -40.19 -16.56 65.05
CA LEU A 158 -40.36 -15.23 64.46
C LEU A 158 -40.44 -14.21 65.59
N ARG A 159 -39.45 -13.32 65.69
CA ARG A 159 -39.29 -12.35 66.77
C ARG A 159 -39.51 -10.93 66.26
N LEU A 160 -39.96 -10.06 67.15
CA LEU A 160 -39.98 -8.62 66.92
C LEU A 160 -38.57 -8.06 67.16
N ASP A 161 -38.02 -7.34 66.19
CA ASP A 161 -36.72 -6.66 66.29
C ASP A 161 -36.96 -5.15 66.36
N LEU A 162 -37.13 -4.62 67.57
CA LEU A 162 -37.43 -3.20 67.81
C LEU A 162 -36.24 -2.30 67.48
N ASP A 163 -35.02 -2.76 67.77
CA ASP A 163 -33.78 -2.02 67.49
C ASP A 163 -33.51 -1.93 65.98
N GLY A 164 -33.82 -3.02 65.24
CA GLY A 164 -33.73 -3.08 63.78
C GLY A 164 -34.97 -2.57 63.03
N GLY A 165 -36.04 -2.19 63.72
CA GLY A 165 -37.29 -1.71 63.11
C GLY A 165 -37.98 -2.74 62.20
N GLY A 166 -38.02 -4.01 62.60
CA GLY A 166 -38.55 -5.09 61.77
C GLY A 166 -38.87 -6.40 62.50
N LEU A 167 -38.81 -7.50 61.76
CA LEU A 167 -39.01 -8.87 62.25
C LEU A 167 -37.73 -9.68 62.07
N ARG A 168 -37.57 -10.77 62.81
CA ARG A 168 -36.41 -11.67 62.70
C ARG A 168 -36.84 -13.13 62.79
N PHE A 169 -36.46 -13.95 61.81
CA PHE A 169 -36.51 -15.40 61.95
C PHE A 169 -35.27 -15.88 62.70
N ALA A 170 -35.45 -16.85 63.59
CA ALA A 170 -34.38 -17.49 64.35
C ALA A 170 -34.67 -18.99 64.49
N PRO A 171 -33.65 -19.86 64.56
CA PRO A 171 -33.88 -21.29 64.73
C PRO A 171 -34.44 -21.64 66.12
N ASN A 172 -35.15 -22.76 66.20
CA ASN A 172 -35.64 -23.37 67.43
C ASN A 172 -35.18 -24.84 67.49
N GLY A 173 -34.07 -25.12 68.17
CA GLY A 173 -33.42 -26.43 68.09
C GLY A 173 -32.98 -26.74 66.64
N ASP A 174 -33.36 -27.90 66.11
CA ASP A 174 -33.07 -28.31 64.73
C ASP A 174 -33.97 -27.63 63.67
N ALA A 175 -35.04 -26.94 64.10
CA ALA A 175 -35.92 -26.20 63.21
C ALA A 175 -35.30 -24.84 62.84
N GLY A 176 -34.55 -24.81 61.73
CA GLY A 176 -33.82 -23.63 61.27
C GLY A 176 -34.36 -22.96 60.00
N VAL A 177 -33.56 -22.04 59.48
CA VAL A 177 -33.78 -21.40 58.18
C VAL A 177 -32.62 -21.79 57.25
N VAL A 178 -32.94 -22.14 56.01
CA VAL A 178 -31.94 -22.54 55.00
C VAL A 178 -32.15 -21.78 53.70
N LEU A 179 -31.07 -21.52 52.97
CA LEU A 179 -31.13 -21.05 51.59
C LEU A 179 -31.60 -22.19 50.69
N LEU A 180 -32.57 -21.91 49.83
CA LEU A 180 -33.01 -22.77 48.74
C LEU A 180 -32.39 -22.30 47.43
N ALA A 181 -31.69 -23.21 46.74
CA ALA A 181 -31.27 -23.01 45.36
C ALA A 181 -31.55 -24.26 44.54
N ASN A 182 -32.25 -24.11 43.42
CA ASN A 182 -32.65 -25.26 42.61
C ASN A 182 -32.56 -24.97 41.10
N LYS A 183 -31.33 -24.83 40.60
CA LYS A 183 -31.11 -24.68 39.15
C LYS A 183 -30.92 -26.03 38.45
N TYR A 184 -30.08 -26.89 39.01
CA TYR A 184 -29.72 -28.20 38.43
C TYR A 184 -30.15 -29.36 39.32
N ARG A 185 -30.14 -29.15 40.64
CA ARG A 185 -30.62 -30.08 41.66
C ARG A 185 -31.07 -29.26 42.86
N ALA A 186 -32.12 -29.70 43.54
CA ALA A 186 -32.56 -29.07 44.78
C ALA A 186 -31.43 -29.17 45.82
N ALA A 187 -30.93 -28.02 46.26
CA ALA A 187 -29.90 -27.90 47.27
C ALA A 187 -30.36 -26.93 48.36
N THR A 188 -30.17 -27.34 49.61
CA THR A 188 -30.36 -26.48 50.77
C THR A 188 -28.99 -26.12 51.36
N ARG A 189 -28.83 -24.88 51.83
CA ARG A 189 -27.62 -24.45 52.53
C ARG A 189 -27.95 -23.83 53.88
N PRO A 190 -27.29 -24.27 54.97
CA PRO A 190 -27.48 -23.63 56.27
C PRO A 190 -26.98 -22.19 56.20
N LEU A 191 -27.66 -21.30 56.91
CA LEU A 191 -27.23 -19.91 57.03
C LEU A 191 -26.14 -19.80 58.11
N ASP A 192 -25.26 -18.82 57.95
CA ASP A 192 -24.16 -18.55 58.88
C ASP A 192 -24.66 -17.85 60.15
N GLY A 193 -23.85 -17.86 61.22
CA GLY A 193 -24.12 -17.08 62.42
C GLY A 193 -25.35 -17.52 63.23
N GLY A 194 -25.74 -18.79 63.11
CA GLY A 194 -26.84 -19.35 63.88
C GLY A 194 -28.21 -19.26 63.22
N GLY A 195 -28.33 -19.07 61.90
CA GLY A 195 -29.61 -19.27 61.21
C GLY A 195 -30.57 -18.08 61.22
N ASP A 196 -30.13 -16.92 61.73
CA ASP A 196 -30.96 -15.73 61.86
C ASP A 196 -31.20 -15.03 60.50
N VAL A 197 -32.46 -14.65 60.25
CA VAL A 197 -32.83 -13.82 59.09
C VAL A 197 -33.58 -12.58 59.55
N ALA A 198 -32.97 -11.42 59.36
CA ALA A 198 -33.64 -10.14 59.62
C ALA A 198 -34.53 -9.74 58.44
N VAL A 199 -35.71 -9.22 58.76
CA VAL A 199 -36.73 -8.71 57.84
C VAL A 199 -37.04 -7.26 58.23
N PRO A 200 -36.26 -6.29 57.75
CA PRO A 200 -36.53 -4.89 58.05
C PRO A 200 -37.92 -4.51 57.52
N LEU A 201 -38.71 -3.79 58.31
CA LEU A 201 -40.04 -3.30 57.90
C LEU A 201 -40.03 -1.80 57.57
N ALA A 202 -38.86 -1.16 57.69
CA ALA A 202 -38.65 0.26 57.43
C ALA A 202 -37.27 0.50 56.78
N GLY A 203 -37.03 1.74 56.34
CA GLY A 203 -35.77 2.13 55.71
C GLY A 203 -35.61 1.59 54.28
N THR A 204 -34.45 1.88 53.68
CA THR A 204 -34.10 1.41 52.33
C THR A 204 -34.02 -0.11 52.21
N GLY A 205 -33.89 -0.82 53.34
CA GLY A 205 -33.94 -2.28 53.44
C GLY A 205 -35.33 -2.88 53.67
N GLY A 206 -36.38 -2.07 53.76
CA GLY A 206 -37.73 -2.54 54.06
C GLY A 206 -38.18 -3.64 53.09
N GLY A 207 -38.59 -4.79 53.62
CA GLY A 207 -39.05 -5.97 52.87
C GLY A 207 -37.95 -6.89 52.32
N THR A 208 -36.66 -6.63 52.60
CA THR A 208 -35.59 -7.57 52.23
C THR A 208 -35.35 -8.60 53.33
N LEU A 209 -34.80 -9.74 52.94
CA LEU A 209 -34.32 -10.80 53.83
C LEU A 209 -32.80 -10.63 53.97
N ARG A 210 -32.31 -10.44 55.21
CA ARG A 210 -30.89 -10.19 55.49
C ARG A 210 -30.32 -11.28 56.39
N PHE A 211 -29.25 -11.93 55.95
CA PHE A 211 -28.65 -13.06 56.65
C PHE A 211 -27.18 -13.28 56.26
N GLY A 212 -26.43 -13.95 57.13
CA GLY A 212 -25.09 -14.44 56.81
C GLY A 212 -25.15 -15.77 56.06
N LEU A 213 -24.20 -16.01 55.15
CA LEU A 213 -24.12 -17.25 54.39
C LEU A 213 -22.66 -17.67 54.22
N GLN A 214 -22.37 -18.97 54.27
CA GLN A 214 -21.07 -19.51 53.88
C GLN A 214 -21.23 -20.43 52.68
N LEU A 215 -20.48 -20.18 51.61
CA LEU A 215 -20.50 -21.00 50.40
C LEU A 215 -19.16 -21.70 50.22
N ARG A 216 -19.20 -23.00 49.90
CA ARG A 216 -18.01 -23.79 49.60
C ARG A 216 -17.74 -23.77 48.10
N VAL A 217 -16.51 -23.43 47.72
CA VAL A 217 -16.03 -23.52 46.33
C VAL A 217 -15.06 -24.69 46.22
N ALA A 218 -15.34 -25.62 45.32
CA ALA A 218 -14.58 -26.85 45.15
C ALA A 218 -14.27 -27.13 43.67
N ARG A 219 -13.31 -28.02 43.40
CA ARG A 219 -12.99 -28.44 42.01
C ARG A 219 -14.01 -29.44 41.45
N GLU A 220 -14.71 -30.15 42.33
CA GLU A 220 -15.75 -31.11 41.97
C GLU A 220 -17.09 -30.35 41.82
N PRO A 221 -17.70 -30.30 40.61
CA PRO A 221 -18.92 -29.52 40.35
C PRO A 221 -20.10 -29.83 41.29
N GLU A 222 -20.22 -31.07 41.75
CA GLU A 222 -21.29 -31.50 42.67
C GLU A 222 -21.14 -30.96 44.09
N ARG A 223 -19.92 -30.58 44.48
CA ARG A 223 -19.57 -30.04 45.80
C ARG A 223 -19.23 -28.55 45.76
N ASP A 224 -19.37 -27.92 44.60
CA ASP A 224 -19.07 -26.52 44.36
C ASP A 224 -20.36 -25.68 44.34
N ASP A 225 -20.58 -24.90 45.40
CA ASP A 225 -21.75 -24.04 45.52
C ASP A 225 -21.78 -22.98 44.43
N PHE A 226 -20.63 -22.52 43.93
CA PHE A 226 -20.61 -21.54 42.84
C PHE A 226 -21.10 -22.16 41.54
N THR A 227 -20.78 -23.43 41.27
CA THR A 227 -21.35 -24.15 40.14
C THR A 227 -22.85 -24.38 40.30
N LEU A 228 -23.32 -24.72 41.50
CA LEU A 228 -24.76 -24.95 41.78
C LEU A 228 -25.60 -23.66 41.67
N LEU A 229 -25.04 -22.53 42.11
CA LEU A 229 -25.67 -21.20 42.03
C LEU A 229 -25.42 -20.51 40.68
N ASP A 230 -24.70 -21.17 39.76
CA ASP A 230 -24.34 -20.69 38.43
C ASP A 230 -23.58 -19.36 38.43
N VAL A 231 -22.64 -19.22 39.37
CA VAL A 231 -21.79 -18.03 39.52
C VAL A 231 -20.82 -17.93 38.34
N GLY A 232 -20.79 -16.78 37.67
CA GLY A 232 -19.83 -16.51 36.60
C GLY A 232 -20.31 -15.43 35.64
N LEU A 233 -19.74 -15.43 34.44
CA LEU A 233 -20.23 -14.61 33.32
C LEU A 233 -21.02 -15.50 32.37
N LYS A 234 -22.08 -14.98 31.76
CA LYS A 234 -22.83 -15.69 30.72
C LYS A 234 -22.98 -14.84 29.47
N TRP A 235 -22.98 -15.50 28.32
CA TRP A 235 -23.24 -14.91 27.01
C TRP A 235 -24.37 -15.69 26.33
N PHE A 236 -25.21 -14.98 25.58
CA PHE A 236 -26.49 -15.49 25.09
C PHE A 236 -26.64 -15.29 23.58
N SER A 237 -27.39 -16.17 22.92
CA SER A 237 -27.83 -16.03 21.52
C SER A 237 -29.16 -16.74 21.30
N GLY A 238 -29.80 -16.53 20.14
CA GLY A 238 -31.04 -17.18 19.74
C GLY A 238 -30.81 -18.25 18.67
N ILE A 239 -31.49 -19.39 18.80
CA ILE A 239 -31.58 -20.41 17.74
C ILE A 239 -33.06 -20.66 17.40
N GLY A 240 -33.35 -20.89 16.12
CA GLY A 240 -34.72 -20.98 15.61
C GLY A 240 -35.40 -19.62 15.44
N SER A 241 -36.59 -19.63 14.86
CA SER A 241 -37.39 -18.43 14.58
C SER A 241 -38.82 -18.56 15.10
N GLY A 242 -39.51 -17.42 15.27
CA GLY A 242 -40.89 -17.37 15.71
C GLY A 242 -41.14 -18.08 17.04
N ALA A 243 -42.20 -18.88 17.12
CA ALA A 243 -42.58 -19.64 18.32
C ALA A 243 -41.58 -20.77 18.68
N ALA A 244 -40.69 -21.14 17.76
CA ALA A 244 -39.65 -22.15 17.98
C ALA A 244 -38.30 -21.54 18.41
N ARG A 245 -38.21 -20.21 18.59
CA ARG A 245 -36.99 -19.53 19.04
C ARG A 245 -36.62 -19.96 20.46
N ARG A 246 -35.37 -20.39 20.63
CA ARG A 246 -34.77 -20.79 21.90
C ARG A 246 -33.55 -19.92 22.18
N ILE A 247 -33.32 -19.62 23.45
CA ILE A 247 -32.13 -18.88 23.90
C ILE A 247 -31.07 -19.89 24.34
N VAL A 248 -29.90 -19.82 23.74
CA VAL A 248 -28.73 -20.60 24.14
C VAL A 248 -27.79 -19.75 24.98
N SER A 249 -27.13 -20.35 25.95
CA SER A 249 -26.14 -19.66 26.78
C SER A 249 -25.02 -20.57 27.26
N LEU A 250 -23.84 -20.00 27.50
CA LEU A 250 -22.73 -20.72 28.14
C LEU A 250 -22.21 -19.91 29.34
N ARG A 251 -21.98 -20.61 30.46
CA ARG A 251 -21.31 -20.04 31.63
C ARG A 251 -19.79 -20.07 31.45
N TYR A 252 -19.17 -18.95 31.78
CA TYR A 252 -17.74 -18.74 31.89
C TYR A 252 -17.38 -18.63 33.37
N PRO A 253 -16.88 -19.73 34.00
CA PRO A 253 -16.45 -19.70 35.39
C PRO A 253 -15.28 -18.73 35.57
N LEU A 254 -15.31 -17.97 36.66
CA LEU A 254 -14.24 -17.04 37.02
C LEU A 254 -13.47 -17.52 38.26
N PHE A 255 -14.21 -17.97 39.27
CA PHE A 255 -13.70 -18.30 40.60
C PHE A 255 -13.36 -19.79 40.70
N GLY A 256 -12.26 -20.10 41.36
CA GLY A 256 -11.94 -21.44 41.87
C GLY A 256 -11.85 -21.44 43.41
N PRO A 257 -11.43 -22.56 44.01
CA PRO A 257 -11.35 -22.70 45.46
C PRO A 257 -10.44 -21.65 46.13
N PRO A 258 -10.77 -21.19 47.34
CA PRO A 258 -9.85 -20.40 48.15
C PRO A 258 -8.63 -21.23 48.55
N LEU A 259 -7.46 -20.58 48.66
CA LEU A 259 -6.19 -21.28 48.90
C LEU A 259 -6.10 -21.96 50.27
N ASP A 260 -6.82 -21.45 51.26
CA ASP A 260 -6.93 -22.03 52.60
C ASP A 260 -8.01 -23.12 52.69
N GLY A 261 -8.77 -23.35 51.60
CA GLY A 261 -9.87 -24.32 51.54
C GLY A 261 -11.10 -23.95 52.39
N ALA A 262 -11.12 -22.77 52.99
CA ALA A 262 -12.20 -22.32 53.86
C ALA A 262 -13.49 -22.04 53.06
N ALA A 263 -14.65 -22.09 53.74
CA ALA A 263 -15.87 -21.59 53.13
C ALA A 263 -15.84 -20.06 53.05
N ILE A 264 -16.49 -19.50 52.03
CA ILE A 264 -16.47 -18.07 51.73
C ILE A 264 -17.68 -17.43 52.43
N PRO A 265 -17.47 -16.51 53.38
CA PRO A 265 -18.56 -15.83 54.07
C PRO A 265 -19.12 -14.67 53.25
N PHE A 266 -20.44 -14.53 53.30
CA PHE A 266 -21.23 -13.48 52.66
C PHE A 266 -22.19 -12.85 53.66
N ASP A 267 -22.39 -11.55 53.53
CA ASP A 267 -23.57 -10.86 54.04
C ASP A 267 -24.56 -10.70 52.87
N VAL A 268 -25.70 -11.37 52.98
CA VAL A 268 -26.71 -11.43 51.93
C VAL A 268 -27.86 -10.48 52.28
N SER A 269 -28.22 -9.62 51.34
CA SER A 269 -29.53 -8.98 51.28
C SER A 269 -30.27 -9.55 50.08
N PHE A 270 -31.49 -10.02 50.26
CA PHE A 270 -32.29 -10.62 49.21
C PHE A 270 -33.71 -10.05 49.25
N ASP A 271 -34.14 -9.36 48.20
CA ASP A 271 -35.52 -8.95 48.02
C ASP A 271 -36.26 -10.00 47.15
N PRO A 272 -37.10 -10.86 47.74
CA PRO A 272 -37.80 -11.88 46.98
C PRO A 272 -38.85 -11.28 46.03
N LEU A 273 -39.28 -10.04 46.25
CA LEU A 273 -40.21 -9.34 45.36
C LEU A 273 -39.48 -8.62 44.24
N ARG A 274 -38.20 -8.28 44.42
CA ARG A 274 -37.35 -7.63 43.42
C ARG A 274 -35.97 -8.30 43.36
N PRO A 275 -35.90 -9.58 42.94
CA PRO A 275 -34.66 -10.34 42.98
C PRO A 275 -33.56 -9.74 42.09
N LEU A 276 -33.92 -8.99 41.04
CA LEU A 276 -32.97 -8.36 40.12
C LEU A 276 -32.56 -6.92 40.52
N ALA A 277 -33.07 -6.38 41.62
CA ALA A 277 -32.71 -5.03 42.09
C ALA A 277 -31.42 -5.09 42.93
N ARG A 278 -30.27 -4.81 42.31
CA ARG A 278 -28.92 -4.99 42.89
C ARG A 278 -28.65 -4.21 44.19
N ASP A 279 -29.32 -3.07 44.38
CA ASP A 279 -29.24 -2.26 45.60
C ASP A 279 -29.96 -2.91 46.80
N ARG A 280 -30.79 -3.92 46.51
CA ARG A 280 -31.61 -4.65 47.49
C ARG A 280 -31.27 -6.13 47.56
N THR A 281 -30.77 -6.69 46.46
CA THR A 281 -30.42 -8.09 46.28
C THR A 281 -28.95 -8.25 45.89
N ALA A 282 -28.09 -8.61 46.83
CA ALA A 282 -26.66 -8.83 46.63
C ALA A 282 -26.07 -9.75 47.70
N PHE A 283 -25.06 -10.52 47.31
CA PHE A 283 -24.25 -11.37 48.18
C PHE A 283 -22.91 -10.68 48.34
N THR A 284 -22.71 -9.96 49.45
CA THR A 284 -21.50 -9.16 49.67
C THR A 284 -20.43 -10.00 50.33
N PHE A 285 -19.23 -10.07 49.75
CA PHE A 285 -18.12 -10.82 50.34
C PHE A 285 -17.71 -10.20 51.68
N ARG A 286 -17.63 -11.04 52.72
CA ARG A 286 -17.19 -10.64 54.06
C ARG A 286 -15.74 -11.08 54.30
N GLY A 287 -14.98 -10.32 55.09
CA GLY A 287 -13.65 -10.75 55.52
C GLY A 287 -13.72 -11.96 56.45
N GLN A 288 -12.65 -12.75 56.49
CA GLN A 288 -12.58 -13.91 57.39
C GLN A 288 -12.39 -13.46 58.85
N PRO A 289 -13.09 -14.07 59.83
CA PRO A 289 -12.94 -13.74 61.25
C PRO A 289 -11.49 -13.88 61.76
N GLU A 290 -10.76 -14.88 61.27
CA GLU A 290 -9.35 -15.14 61.58
C GLU A 290 -8.38 -14.08 61.02
N ARG A 291 -8.88 -13.14 60.19
CA ARG A 291 -8.13 -12.05 59.55
C ARG A 291 -8.75 -10.69 59.87
N ASP A 292 -9.03 -10.45 61.15
CA ASP A 292 -9.69 -9.25 61.70
C ASP A 292 -11.05 -8.91 61.07
N GLY A 293 -11.67 -9.84 60.33
CA GLY A 293 -12.91 -9.62 59.58
C GLY A 293 -12.77 -8.64 58.39
N ARG A 294 -11.55 -8.19 58.07
CA ARG A 294 -11.28 -7.11 57.10
C ARG A 294 -10.81 -7.59 55.73
N VAL A 295 -10.34 -8.84 55.61
CA VAL A 295 -9.72 -9.34 54.37
C VAL A 295 -10.32 -10.69 53.97
N CYS A 296 -10.65 -10.85 52.69
CA CYS A 296 -11.07 -12.13 52.10
C CYS A 296 -9.85 -12.99 51.71
N ALA A 297 -9.99 -14.31 51.75
CA ALA A 297 -8.95 -15.22 51.26
C ALA A 297 -8.72 -15.08 49.74
N PRO A 298 -7.46 -15.16 49.26
CA PRO A 298 -7.17 -15.36 47.84
C PRO A 298 -7.83 -16.63 47.30
N MET A 299 -8.32 -16.54 46.07
CA MET A 299 -8.98 -17.64 45.35
C MET A 299 -8.21 -18.00 44.09
N GLU A 300 -8.20 -19.29 43.75
CA GLU A 300 -7.89 -19.72 42.38
C GLU A 300 -8.84 -19.02 41.40
N SER A 301 -8.42 -18.85 40.14
CA SER A 301 -9.27 -18.25 39.11
C SER A 301 -9.09 -18.92 37.75
N ALA A 302 -10.00 -18.61 36.83
CA ALA A 302 -9.90 -19.00 35.42
C ALA A 302 -8.99 -18.07 34.59
N LEU A 303 -8.44 -16.99 35.17
CA LEU A 303 -7.54 -16.06 34.48
C LEU A 303 -6.20 -16.74 34.17
N ARG A 304 -5.67 -16.49 32.97
CA ARG A 304 -4.41 -17.04 32.48
C ARG A 304 -3.59 -15.97 31.76
N ASP A 305 -2.26 -16.10 31.78
CA ASP A 305 -1.37 -15.38 30.86
C ASP A 305 -1.21 -16.14 29.52
N GLY A 306 -0.40 -15.60 28.60
CA GLY A 306 -0.14 -16.22 27.29
C GLY A 306 0.60 -17.56 27.34
N LEU A 307 1.21 -17.90 28.47
CA LEU A 307 1.89 -19.17 28.72
C LEU A 307 1.00 -20.14 29.53
N LEU A 308 -0.28 -19.78 29.73
CA LEU A 308 -1.25 -20.52 30.53
C LEU A 308 -0.89 -20.60 32.03
N HIS A 309 -0.06 -19.69 32.53
CA HIS A 309 0.16 -19.54 33.96
C HIS A 309 -1.09 -18.97 34.64
N PRO A 310 -1.46 -19.47 35.83
CA PRO A 310 -2.64 -19.02 36.54
C PRO A 310 -2.43 -17.66 37.23
N LEU A 311 -3.47 -16.83 37.24
CA LEU A 311 -3.60 -15.72 38.18
C LEU A 311 -4.64 -16.07 39.25
N ARG A 312 -4.50 -15.44 40.42
CA ARG A 312 -5.43 -15.54 41.54
C ARG A 312 -6.21 -14.24 41.67
N ILE A 313 -7.37 -14.32 42.29
CA ILE A 313 -8.22 -13.14 42.58
C ILE A 313 -8.56 -13.10 44.05
N ARG A 314 -8.65 -11.89 44.61
CA ARG A 314 -9.08 -11.67 45.99
C ARG A 314 -10.20 -10.63 46.01
N PRO A 315 -11.44 -11.01 46.41
CA PRO A 315 -12.52 -10.05 46.62
C PRO A 315 -12.12 -9.00 47.65
N LEU A 316 -12.49 -7.72 47.43
CA LEU A 316 -12.38 -6.71 48.48
C LEU A 316 -13.60 -6.80 49.40
N ALA A 317 -13.36 -7.10 50.67
CA ALA A 317 -14.41 -7.25 51.68
C ALA A 317 -15.34 -6.02 51.73
N GLY A 318 -16.65 -6.25 51.79
CA GLY A 318 -17.67 -5.21 51.85
C GLY A 318 -17.96 -4.48 50.52
N SER A 319 -17.11 -4.62 49.50
CA SER A 319 -17.28 -3.94 48.20
C SER A 319 -17.48 -4.90 47.04
N ALA A 320 -16.80 -6.05 47.05
CA ALA A 320 -17.04 -7.12 46.08
C ALA A 320 -18.36 -7.83 46.41
N GLN A 321 -19.15 -8.13 45.38
CA GLN A 321 -20.48 -8.70 45.50
C GLN A 321 -20.76 -9.73 44.40
N LEU A 322 -21.76 -10.59 44.62
CA LEU A 322 -22.45 -11.32 43.56
C LEU A 322 -23.89 -10.82 43.47
N VAL A 323 -24.37 -10.52 42.26
CA VAL A 323 -25.71 -9.98 42.00
C VAL A 323 -26.49 -10.86 41.03
N LEU A 324 -27.82 -10.88 41.16
CA LEU A 324 -28.67 -11.71 40.31
C LEU A 324 -28.90 -11.07 38.94
N GLN A 325 -28.76 -11.87 37.90
CA GLN A 325 -29.02 -11.54 36.49
C GLN A 325 -30.03 -12.52 35.89
N ARG A 326 -30.76 -12.09 34.86
CA ARG A 326 -31.71 -12.95 34.13
C ARG A 326 -30.99 -14.09 33.41
N ASP A 327 -31.62 -15.25 33.38
CA ASP A 327 -31.14 -16.43 32.67
C ASP A 327 -32.31 -17.18 32.00
N ARG A 328 -31.98 -18.03 31.03
CA ARG A 328 -32.95 -18.89 30.37
C ARG A 328 -32.34 -20.26 30.07
N VAL A 329 -32.98 -21.31 30.59
CA VAL A 329 -32.49 -22.69 30.44
C VAL A 329 -33.63 -23.66 30.16
N THR A 330 -33.29 -24.79 29.54
CA THR A 330 -34.19 -25.93 29.34
C THR A 330 -34.12 -26.91 30.49
N VAL A 331 -35.28 -27.47 30.82
CA VAL A 331 -35.43 -28.60 31.75
C VAL A 331 -35.20 -29.90 30.97
N ASP A 332 -34.54 -30.88 31.58
CA ASP A 332 -33.81 -32.02 30.98
C ASP A 332 -34.54 -32.95 29.98
N SER A 333 -35.78 -32.67 29.57
CA SER A 333 -36.55 -33.49 28.62
C SER A 333 -36.63 -32.88 27.21
N PRO A 334 -36.40 -33.67 26.14
CA PRO A 334 -36.55 -33.22 24.75
C PRO A 334 -37.95 -32.64 24.49
N GLY A 335 -38.02 -31.41 23.95
CA GLY A 335 -39.30 -30.73 23.64
C GLY A 335 -39.85 -29.79 24.73
N SER A 336 -39.18 -29.67 25.88
CA SER A 336 -39.64 -28.78 26.97
C SER A 336 -39.47 -27.29 26.64
N HIS A 337 -40.42 -26.47 27.13
CA HIS A 337 -40.31 -25.02 27.10
C HIS A 337 -39.18 -24.53 28.01
N GLN A 338 -38.47 -23.50 27.55
CA GLN A 338 -37.45 -22.83 28.37
C GLN A 338 -38.10 -22.07 29.54
N ARG A 339 -37.44 -22.07 30.69
CA ARG A 339 -37.87 -21.33 31.88
C ARG A 339 -36.99 -20.12 32.10
N GLU A 340 -37.61 -19.01 32.49
CA GLU A 340 -36.92 -17.82 33.00
C GLU A 340 -36.38 -18.13 34.40
N LEU A 341 -35.06 -18.10 34.54
CA LEU A 341 -34.32 -18.30 35.78
C LEU A 341 -33.43 -17.08 36.04
N VAL A 342 -32.62 -17.17 37.09
CA VAL A 342 -31.54 -16.21 37.35
C VAL A 342 -30.16 -16.88 37.47
N TYR A 343 -29.09 -16.10 37.50
CA TYR A 343 -27.74 -16.57 37.85
C TYR A 343 -26.98 -15.46 38.59
N LEU A 344 -25.85 -15.78 39.22
CA LEU A 344 -25.05 -14.81 39.96
C LEU A 344 -23.87 -14.30 39.11
N ALA A 345 -23.84 -13.00 38.84
CA ALA A 345 -22.72 -12.34 38.19
C ALA A 345 -21.85 -11.58 39.21
N PRO A 346 -20.51 -11.53 39.03
CA PRO A 346 -19.63 -10.75 39.89
C PRO A 346 -19.89 -9.24 39.73
N SER A 347 -19.69 -8.50 40.81
CA SER A 347 -19.86 -7.05 40.89
C SER A 347 -18.82 -6.46 41.85
N GLY A 348 -18.30 -5.27 41.54
CA GLY A 348 -17.34 -4.58 42.38
C GLY A 348 -15.90 -5.07 42.21
N PRO A 349 -14.99 -4.61 43.10
CA PRO A 349 -13.55 -4.70 42.90
C PRO A 349 -12.91 -5.99 43.46
N TYR A 350 -11.97 -6.56 42.72
CA TYR A 350 -11.17 -7.74 43.08
C TYR A 350 -9.68 -7.47 42.81
N ALA A 351 -8.83 -7.70 43.80
CA ALA A 351 -7.38 -7.58 43.63
C ALA A 351 -6.84 -8.78 42.82
N LEU A 352 -6.02 -8.51 41.82
CA LEU A 352 -5.27 -9.56 41.10
C LEU A 352 -4.06 -9.99 41.93
N LEU A 353 -3.76 -11.28 41.97
CA LEU A 353 -2.65 -11.85 42.73
C LEU A 353 -1.85 -12.82 41.85
N PRO A 354 -0.54 -12.96 42.05
CA PRO A 354 0.26 -13.89 41.27
C PRO A 354 -0.13 -15.34 41.62
N GLY A 355 -0.12 -16.21 40.62
CA GLY A 355 -0.21 -17.67 40.83
C GLY A 355 1.12 -18.28 41.26
N ASP A 356 1.23 -19.61 41.17
CA ASP A 356 2.42 -20.36 41.60
C ASP A 356 3.46 -20.58 40.48
N SER A 357 3.28 -19.96 39.30
CA SER A 357 4.21 -20.09 38.17
C SER A 357 5.55 -19.42 38.45
N ARG A 358 6.61 -19.88 37.78
CA ARG A 358 7.94 -19.26 37.80
C ARG A 358 8.42 -19.00 36.36
N PRO A 359 8.52 -17.74 35.90
CA PRO A 359 8.17 -16.51 36.62
C PRO A 359 6.66 -16.38 36.89
N ALA A 360 6.30 -15.47 37.80
CA ALA A 360 4.90 -15.18 38.10
C ALA A 360 4.21 -14.55 36.88
N ALA A 361 2.91 -14.80 36.73
CA ALA A 361 2.11 -14.19 35.67
C ALA A 361 1.93 -12.68 35.93
N GLU A 362 2.49 -11.86 35.04
CA GLU A 362 2.36 -10.39 35.04
C GLU A 362 1.37 -9.90 33.97
N ARG A 363 0.58 -10.82 33.40
CA ARG A 363 -0.31 -10.54 32.27
C ARG A 363 -1.60 -11.34 32.36
N VAL A 364 -2.68 -10.76 31.88
CA VAL A 364 -3.99 -11.42 31.75
C VAL A 364 -4.38 -11.48 30.29
N MET A 365 -4.56 -12.69 29.75
CA MET A 365 -5.18 -12.86 28.43
C MET A 365 -6.61 -12.36 28.46
N CYS A 366 -6.98 -11.58 27.46
CA CYS A 366 -8.32 -11.02 27.37
C CYS A 366 -9.32 -11.92 26.62
N GLY A 367 -8.80 -12.94 25.94
CA GLY A 367 -9.51 -13.77 24.98
C GLY A 367 -8.82 -15.11 24.75
N THR A 368 -9.00 -15.66 23.54
CA THR A 368 -8.30 -16.88 23.10
C THR A 368 -6.96 -16.61 22.41
N SER A 369 -6.62 -15.34 22.12
CA SER A 369 -5.36 -14.95 21.50
C SER A 369 -4.30 -14.61 22.55
N PRO A 370 -3.10 -15.23 22.50
CA PRO A 370 -2.01 -14.84 23.38
C PRO A 370 -1.43 -13.46 23.02
N LEU A 371 -1.81 -12.87 21.89
CA LEU A 371 -1.37 -11.53 21.46
C LEU A 371 -2.32 -10.41 21.93
N GLU A 372 -3.36 -10.74 22.71
CA GLU A 372 -4.30 -9.77 23.27
C GLU A 372 -4.37 -9.92 24.80
N GLN A 373 -3.62 -9.06 25.50
CA GLN A 373 -3.34 -9.19 26.93
C GLN A 373 -3.40 -7.82 27.62
N ILE A 374 -3.58 -7.84 28.94
CA ILE A 374 -3.36 -6.67 29.80
C ILE A 374 -2.14 -6.95 30.66
N VAL A 375 -1.14 -6.07 30.60
CA VAL A 375 -0.01 -6.06 31.54
C VAL A 375 -0.53 -5.58 32.88
N VAL A 376 -0.28 -6.38 33.92
CA VAL A 376 -0.72 -6.13 35.29
C VAL A 376 0.48 -6.22 36.22
N ASP A 377 0.40 -5.52 37.34
CA ASP A 377 1.31 -5.65 38.49
C ASP A 377 0.53 -6.28 39.65
N PRO A 378 0.60 -7.60 39.89
CA PRO A 378 -0.06 -8.23 41.03
C PRO A 378 0.81 -8.11 42.31
N PRO A 379 0.34 -7.54 43.44
CA PRO A 379 -1.04 -7.21 43.79
C PRO A 379 -1.51 -5.77 43.47
N GLY A 380 -0.66 -4.95 42.88
CA GLY A 380 -0.92 -3.55 42.51
C GLY A 380 -1.99 -3.29 41.43
N SER A 381 -2.71 -4.31 40.95
CA SER A 381 -3.76 -4.19 39.91
C SER A 381 -5.12 -4.69 40.39
N LEU A 382 -6.16 -3.95 40.04
CA LEU A 382 -7.54 -4.18 40.43
C LEU A 382 -8.41 -4.52 39.22
N LEU A 383 -9.10 -5.66 39.28
CA LEU A 383 -10.14 -6.09 38.36
C LEU A 383 -11.51 -5.74 38.94
N THR A 384 -12.21 -4.77 38.35
CA THR A 384 -13.54 -4.35 38.83
C THR A 384 -14.61 -4.80 37.86
N PHE A 385 -15.56 -5.59 38.34
CA PHE A 385 -16.72 -6.06 37.56
C PHE A 385 -17.89 -5.07 37.67
N HIS A 386 -18.45 -4.76 36.52
CA HIS A 386 -19.61 -3.87 36.36
C HIS A 386 -20.77 -4.70 35.82
N PRO A 387 -21.78 -5.05 36.64
CA PRO A 387 -22.95 -5.80 36.18
C PRO A 387 -23.84 -4.96 35.25
N ASP A 388 -24.92 -5.58 34.76
CA ASP A 388 -25.94 -4.96 33.89
C ASP A 388 -25.42 -4.50 32.53
N GLN A 389 -24.44 -5.23 32.00
CA GLN A 389 -23.85 -4.96 30.69
C GLN A 389 -24.39 -5.93 29.62
N PRO A 390 -24.55 -5.48 28.36
CA PRO A 390 -25.06 -6.30 27.26
C PRO A 390 -24.35 -7.65 27.13
N ALA A 391 -25.12 -8.74 27.03
CA ALA A 391 -24.62 -10.11 26.94
C ALA A 391 -25.24 -10.96 25.83
N TYR A 392 -26.28 -10.45 25.15
CA TYR A 392 -26.94 -11.14 24.06
C TYR A 392 -26.34 -10.75 22.70
N SER A 393 -25.89 -11.71 21.90
CA SER A 393 -25.33 -11.43 20.57
C SER A 393 -26.27 -11.89 19.46
N PRO A 394 -26.90 -10.97 18.70
CA PRO A 394 -27.71 -11.36 17.55
C PRO A 394 -26.85 -11.92 16.41
N LEU A 395 -25.55 -11.59 16.32
CA LEU A 395 -24.64 -12.08 15.27
C LEU A 395 -24.39 -13.60 15.31
N LEU A 396 -24.74 -14.24 16.42
CA LEU A 396 -24.65 -15.69 16.59
C LEU A 396 -26.00 -16.37 16.43
N GLU A 397 -27.03 -15.64 15.97
CA GLU A 397 -28.35 -16.22 15.74
C GLU A 397 -28.36 -17.20 14.57
N SER A 398 -29.25 -18.18 14.66
CA SER A 398 -29.55 -19.10 13.56
C SER A 398 -31.08 -19.16 13.37
N PRO A 399 -31.64 -18.64 12.27
CA PRO A 399 -30.95 -18.01 11.14
C PRO A 399 -30.26 -16.68 11.50
N PRO A 400 -29.24 -16.24 10.74
CA PRO A 400 -28.51 -15.01 11.02
C PRO A 400 -29.38 -13.75 10.87
N PRO A 401 -29.06 -12.66 11.59
CA PRO A 401 -29.85 -11.44 11.58
C PRO A 401 -29.64 -10.63 10.28
N PRO A 402 -30.47 -9.60 10.04
CA PRO A 402 -30.23 -8.63 8.97
C PRO A 402 -28.86 -7.94 9.08
N ALA A 403 -28.32 -7.49 7.95
CA ALA A 403 -27.07 -6.73 7.91
C ALA A 403 -27.15 -5.49 8.82
N GLY A 404 -26.09 -5.26 9.62
CA GLY A 404 -26.00 -4.11 10.54
C GLY A 404 -26.48 -4.35 11.96
N ALA A 405 -26.82 -5.59 12.34
CA ALA A 405 -27.16 -5.92 13.73
C ALA A 405 -26.02 -5.57 14.72
N PRO A 406 -26.34 -5.06 15.92
CA PRO A 406 -25.33 -4.75 16.93
C PRO A 406 -24.60 -6.01 17.42
N ARG A 407 -23.35 -5.86 17.89
CA ARG A 407 -22.57 -7.00 18.40
C ARG A 407 -23.21 -7.60 19.66
N LEU A 408 -23.65 -6.75 20.58
CA LEU A 408 -24.29 -7.12 21.85
C LEU A 408 -25.50 -6.21 22.15
N THR A 409 -26.56 -6.79 22.72
CA THR A 409 -27.77 -6.09 23.20
C THR A 409 -28.05 -6.41 24.66
N ALA A 410 -28.92 -5.59 25.28
CA ALA A 410 -29.31 -5.68 26.68
C ALA A 410 -30.46 -6.68 26.95
N ASP A 411 -30.83 -7.52 25.96
CA ASP A 411 -31.89 -8.54 26.12
C ASP A 411 -31.55 -9.54 27.23
N TYR A 412 -30.26 -9.85 27.36
CA TYR A 412 -29.65 -10.51 28.51
C TYR A 412 -28.43 -9.72 28.95
N LEU A 413 -28.12 -9.80 30.24
CA LEU A 413 -27.09 -8.99 30.89
C LEU A 413 -26.05 -9.87 31.59
N THR A 414 -24.82 -9.36 31.69
CA THR A 414 -23.70 -9.95 32.40
C THR A 414 -22.83 -8.87 33.03
N ALA A 415 -21.71 -9.25 33.64
CA ALA A 415 -20.71 -8.29 34.08
C ALA A 415 -19.61 -8.09 33.03
N TRP A 416 -19.28 -6.83 32.74
CA TRP A 416 -18.03 -6.48 32.05
C TRP A 416 -16.98 -6.05 33.08
N ALA A 417 -15.74 -5.84 32.65
CA ALA A 417 -14.65 -5.54 33.56
C ALA A 417 -13.93 -4.24 33.20
N THR A 418 -13.26 -3.67 34.21
CA THR A 418 -12.19 -2.67 34.07
C THR A 418 -10.97 -3.17 34.82
N VAL A 419 -9.77 -2.90 34.30
CA VAL A 419 -8.50 -3.21 34.97
C VAL A 419 -7.75 -1.90 35.19
N THR A 420 -7.42 -1.61 36.45
CA THR A 420 -6.77 -0.35 36.87
C THR A 420 -5.72 -0.61 37.94
N SER A 421 -4.88 0.37 38.27
CA SER A 421 -3.95 0.27 39.39
C SER A 421 -4.74 0.31 40.72
N ALA A 422 -4.36 -0.53 41.68
CA ALA A 422 -5.00 -0.59 43.00
C ALA A 422 -4.63 0.60 43.92
N GLY A 423 -3.62 1.39 43.55
CA GLY A 423 -3.06 2.51 44.31
C GLY A 423 -3.35 3.89 43.70
N ASP A 424 -2.37 4.81 43.76
CA ASP A 424 -2.49 6.16 43.23
C ASP A 424 -2.84 6.14 41.72
N PRO A 425 -3.95 6.78 41.28
CA PRO A 425 -4.32 6.85 39.86
C PRO A 425 -3.29 7.58 38.98
N SER A 426 -2.33 8.30 39.58
CA SER A 426 -1.18 8.91 38.89
C SER A 426 -0.02 7.93 38.62
N GLY A 427 -0.01 6.74 39.22
CA GLY A 427 1.00 5.70 39.01
C GLY A 427 0.98 5.05 37.62
N PRO A 428 1.90 4.09 37.37
CA PRO A 428 1.91 3.33 36.13
C PRO A 428 0.60 2.54 35.98
N ALA A 429 -0.09 2.78 34.87
CA ALA A 429 -1.36 2.16 34.56
C ALA A 429 -1.15 0.80 33.86
N PRO A 430 -2.05 -0.19 34.07
CA PRO A 430 -2.09 -1.39 33.26
C PRO A 430 -2.11 -1.07 31.76
N LEU A 431 -1.33 -1.81 30.98
CA LEU A 431 -1.21 -1.60 29.53
C LEU A 431 -1.97 -2.67 28.77
N TYR A 432 -2.87 -2.25 27.89
CA TYR A 432 -3.52 -3.13 26.94
C TYR A 432 -2.63 -3.37 25.74
N LEU A 433 -2.22 -4.63 25.53
CA LEU A 433 -1.45 -5.09 24.39
C LEU A 433 -2.40 -5.82 23.44
N ALA A 434 -2.45 -5.40 22.17
CA ALA A 434 -3.26 -6.08 21.17
C ALA A 434 -2.58 -6.05 19.81
N GLN A 435 -2.29 -7.23 19.26
CA GLN A 435 -1.83 -7.41 17.88
C GLN A 435 -2.65 -8.53 17.21
N PRO A 436 -2.94 -8.43 15.90
CA PRO A 436 -3.63 -9.50 15.19
C PRO A 436 -2.85 -10.81 15.19
N GLN A 437 -3.58 -11.93 15.28
CA GLN A 437 -2.98 -13.26 15.24
C GLN A 437 -2.30 -13.50 13.88
N GLY A 438 -1.00 -13.81 13.91
CA GLY A 438 -0.18 -13.98 12.70
C GLY A 438 0.40 -12.70 12.12
N ALA A 439 0.28 -11.56 12.83
CA ALA A 439 0.92 -10.29 12.49
C ALA A 439 1.62 -9.66 13.71
N ALA A 440 2.21 -10.51 14.55
CA ALA A 440 3.02 -10.06 15.68
C ALA A 440 4.25 -9.30 15.16
N LEU A 441 4.60 -8.19 15.82
CA LEU A 441 5.81 -7.46 15.47
C LEU A 441 7.00 -8.08 16.21
N TYR A 442 8.20 -7.95 15.65
CA TYR A 442 9.44 -8.45 16.23
C TYR A 442 10.52 -7.38 16.23
N ALA A 443 11.38 -7.33 17.24
CA ALA A 443 12.49 -6.40 17.36
C ALA A 443 13.78 -7.15 17.67
N HIS A 444 14.92 -6.46 17.52
CA HIS A 444 16.17 -6.95 18.08
C HIS A 444 16.03 -7.07 19.61
N GLY A 445 16.55 -8.16 20.20
CA GLY A 445 16.54 -8.34 21.66
C GLY A 445 17.57 -7.46 22.37
N ASP A 446 17.44 -7.26 23.67
CA ASP A 446 18.39 -6.45 24.47
C ASP A 446 19.76 -7.14 24.65
N ARG A 447 19.88 -8.41 24.26
CA ARG A 447 21.13 -9.17 24.29
C ARG A 447 21.80 -9.15 22.93
N ALA A 448 22.93 -8.44 22.85
CA ALA A 448 23.70 -8.23 21.62
C ALA A 448 24.29 -9.53 21.01
N ASP A 449 24.29 -10.62 21.76
CA ASP A 449 24.86 -11.93 21.43
C ASP A 449 23.83 -12.96 20.90
N VAL A 450 22.55 -12.59 20.78
CA VAL A 450 21.48 -13.51 20.40
C VAL A 450 20.95 -13.17 18.99
N PRO A 451 21.07 -14.08 18.00
CA PRO A 451 20.70 -13.79 16.60
C PRO A 451 19.18 -13.89 16.32
N TYR A 452 18.34 -13.97 17.35
CA TYR A 452 16.89 -14.16 17.20
C TYR A 452 16.13 -12.88 17.55
N LEU A 453 15.13 -12.56 16.74
CA LEU A 453 14.22 -11.47 17.01
C LEU A 453 13.26 -11.83 18.15
N VAL A 454 13.01 -10.89 19.05
CA VAL A 454 12.07 -11.03 20.15
C VAL A 454 10.74 -10.37 19.80
N HIS A 455 9.64 -10.86 20.38
CA HIS A 455 8.32 -10.24 20.19
C HIS A 455 8.35 -8.77 20.62
N ALA A 456 7.93 -7.89 19.72
CA ALA A 456 7.83 -6.46 19.94
C ALA A 456 6.41 -6.10 20.37
N GLU A 457 6.24 -5.96 21.67
CA GLU A 457 4.98 -5.51 22.25
C GLU A 457 4.68 -4.06 21.89
N THR A 458 3.49 -3.81 21.36
CA THR A 458 2.97 -2.47 21.08
C THR A 458 1.74 -2.21 21.95
N PRO A 459 1.87 -1.38 23.00
CA PRO A 459 0.73 -0.97 23.80
C PRO A 459 -0.30 -0.22 22.97
N ALA A 460 -1.54 -0.72 22.96
CA ALA A 460 -2.66 -0.10 22.27
C ALA A 460 -3.34 0.98 23.14
N ALA A 461 -3.37 0.80 24.46
CA ALA A 461 -3.93 1.77 25.41
C ALA A 461 -3.36 1.59 26.82
N ALA A 462 -3.31 2.68 27.59
CA ALA A 462 -3.15 2.66 29.04
C ALA A 462 -4.52 2.75 29.72
N LEU A 463 -4.78 1.85 30.68
CA LEU A 463 -6.09 1.66 31.31
C LEU A 463 -6.16 2.38 32.67
N ARG A 464 -6.88 3.50 32.72
CA ARG A 464 -6.98 4.35 33.93
C ARG A 464 -8.40 4.55 34.45
N ASP A 465 -9.41 4.38 33.61
CA ASP A 465 -10.80 4.66 33.97
C ASP A 465 -11.47 3.43 34.59
N ALA A 466 -11.85 3.53 35.87
CA ALA A 466 -12.54 2.47 36.61
C ALA A 466 -14.07 2.55 36.49
N ARG A 467 -14.65 3.54 35.78
CA ARG A 467 -16.10 3.72 35.67
C ARG A 467 -16.75 2.64 34.81
N ALA A 468 -18.01 2.31 35.11
CA ALA A 468 -18.78 1.32 34.34
C ALA A 468 -18.88 1.66 32.84
N SER A 469 -18.90 2.94 32.46
CA SER A 469 -18.92 3.39 31.06
C SER A 469 -17.65 3.03 30.28
N ALA A 470 -16.53 2.81 30.97
CA ALA A 470 -15.24 2.39 30.39
C ALA A 470 -15.05 0.86 30.46
N SER A 471 -16.03 0.11 30.98
CA SER A 471 -15.94 -1.34 31.06
C SER A 471 -16.00 -2.00 29.68
N TYR A 472 -15.41 -3.19 29.58
CA TYR A 472 -15.31 -3.97 28.35
C TYR A 472 -15.52 -5.47 28.62
N PRO A 473 -16.03 -6.22 27.62
CA PRO A 473 -16.25 -7.65 27.78
C PRO A 473 -14.92 -8.40 27.94
N LEU A 474 -14.79 -9.13 29.05
CA LEU A 474 -13.60 -9.92 29.40
C LEU A 474 -14.03 -11.34 29.80
N ALA A 475 -13.83 -12.32 28.91
CA ALA A 475 -14.27 -13.70 29.10
C ALA A 475 -13.08 -14.63 29.40
N GLN A 476 -13.31 -15.66 30.23
CA GLN A 476 -12.26 -16.61 30.66
C GLN A 476 -12.49 -18.01 30.09
N TYR A 477 -11.47 -18.57 29.42
CA TYR A 477 -11.62 -19.80 28.63
C TYR A 477 -11.07 -21.06 29.31
N ALA A 478 -10.21 -20.93 30.33
CA ALA A 478 -9.44 -22.03 30.90
C ALA A 478 -10.27 -23.10 31.65
N GLN A 479 -11.54 -22.82 31.93
CA GLN A 479 -12.44 -23.71 32.69
C GLN A 479 -13.78 -23.96 31.96
N LEU A 480 -13.83 -23.72 30.64
CA LEU A 480 -15.04 -24.00 29.87
C LEU A 480 -15.24 -25.51 29.70
N ALA A 481 -16.48 -25.95 29.89
CA ALA A 481 -16.91 -27.31 29.62
C ALA A 481 -17.99 -27.29 28.53
N PHE A 482 -17.84 -28.17 27.53
CA PHE A 482 -18.78 -28.34 26.43
C PHE A 482 -19.63 -29.62 26.62
N GLY A 483 -20.81 -29.67 26.00
CA GLY A 483 -21.56 -30.92 25.84
C GLY A 483 -22.46 -31.35 27.01
N GLY A 484 -22.71 -30.48 27.99
CA GLY A 484 -23.56 -30.82 29.14
C GLY A 484 -25.07 -30.62 28.96
N ARG A 485 -25.52 -29.86 27.94
CA ARG A 485 -26.93 -29.45 27.73
C ARG A 485 -27.25 -29.15 26.26
N PRO A 486 -28.52 -29.27 25.81
CA PRO A 486 -28.91 -28.97 24.43
C PRO A 486 -28.91 -27.48 24.07
N ASP A 487 -29.06 -26.55 25.03
CA ASP A 487 -29.08 -25.10 24.77
C ASP A 487 -27.80 -24.38 25.24
N THR A 488 -26.63 -24.94 24.91
CA THR A 488 -25.31 -24.36 25.22
C THR A 488 -24.53 -24.08 23.94
N PHE A 489 -23.53 -23.20 24.01
CA PHE A 489 -22.60 -23.04 22.89
C PHE A 489 -21.74 -24.28 22.69
N ASP A 490 -21.53 -24.65 21.42
CA ASP A 490 -20.44 -25.53 21.03
C ASP A 490 -19.10 -24.77 20.89
N ALA A 491 -18.01 -25.50 20.64
CA ALA A 491 -16.68 -24.92 20.52
C ALA A 491 -16.57 -23.93 19.34
N ALA A 492 -17.27 -24.16 18.23
CA ALA A 492 -17.24 -23.28 17.06
C ALA A 492 -17.99 -21.97 17.32
N GLN A 493 -19.10 -22.03 18.05
CA GLN A 493 -19.87 -20.88 18.51
C GLN A 493 -19.06 -20.06 19.52
N VAL A 494 -18.34 -20.69 20.45
CA VAL A 494 -17.43 -19.99 21.38
C VAL A 494 -16.29 -19.28 20.63
N ALA A 495 -15.66 -19.95 19.65
CA ALA A 495 -14.63 -19.33 18.83
C ALA A 495 -15.18 -18.15 18.00
N ARG A 496 -16.41 -18.27 17.49
CA ARG A 496 -17.09 -17.19 16.76
C ARG A 496 -17.47 -16.03 17.68
N LEU A 497 -18.01 -16.30 18.87
CA LEU A 497 -18.33 -15.30 19.89
C LEU A 497 -17.09 -14.48 20.22
N GLU A 498 -15.95 -15.12 20.48
CA GLU A 498 -14.72 -14.38 20.79
C GLU A 498 -14.22 -13.56 19.60
N ARG A 499 -14.07 -14.18 18.43
CA ARG A 499 -13.47 -13.55 17.25
C ARG A 499 -14.33 -12.45 16.63
N ALA A 500 -15.66 -12.62 16.59
CA ALA A 500 -16.56 -11.72 15.87
C ALA A 500 -17.30 -10.73 16.79
N VAL A 501 -17.42 -11.03 18.08
CA VAL A 501 -18.25 -10.25 19.02
C VAL A 501 -17.39 -9.65 20.12
N LEU A 502 -16.87 -10.47 21.04
CA LEU A 502 -16.28 -9.98 22.29
C LEU A 502 -14.95 -9.24 22.07
N SER A 503 -14.03 -9.80 21.29
CA SER A 503 -12.74 -9.14 21.02
C SER A 503 -12.92 -7.81 20.29
N VAL A 504 -13.89 -7.72 19.38
CA VAL A 504 -14.14 -6.49 18.61
C VAL A 504 -14.83 -5.42 19.46
N GLU A 505 -15.82 -5.80 20.26
CA GLU A 505 -16.46 -4.87 21.21
C GLU A 505 -15.45 -4.40 22.26
N ARG A 506 -14.62 -5.30 22.81
CA ARG A 506 -13.56 -4.96 23.78
C ARG A 506 -12.58 -3.94 23.22
N ARG A 507 -12.04 -4.17 22.01
CA ARG A 507 -11.13 -3.20 21.36
C ARG A 507 -11.81 -1.86 21.13
N ALA A 508 -13.06 -1.84 20.68
CA ALA A 508 -13.80 -0.60 20.46
C ALA A 508 -13.99 0.19 21.78
N ARG A 509 -14.35 -0.49 22.87
CA ARG A 509 -14.51 0.12 24.21
C ARG A 509 -13.19 0.65 24.76
N ILE A 510 -12.12 -0.14 24.66
CA ILE A 510 -10.80 0.26 25.13
C ILE A 510 -10.25 1.42 24.29
N ALA A 511 -10.43 1.41 22.97
CA ALA A 511 -10.01 2.53 22.12
C ALA A 511 -10.77 3.84 22.44
N GLY A 512 -12.04 3.74 22.84
CA GLY A 512 -12.86 4.90 23.19
C GLY A 512 -12.65 5.45 24.61
N SER A 513 -12.10 4.67 25.54
CA SER A 513 -11.95 5.03 26.96
C SER A 513 -10.51 5.04 27.47
N GLY A 514 -9.60 4.32 26.80
CA GLY A 514 -8.19 4.25 27.14
C GLY A 514 -7.43 5.51 26.72
N SER A 515 -6.40 5.85 27.49
CA SER A 515 -5.46 6.91 27.10
C SER A 515 -4.33 6.33 26.25
N ARG A 516 -3.76 7.14 25.35
CA ARG A 516 -2.53 6.73 24.64
C ARG A 516 -1.40 6.46 25.66
N PRO A 517 -0.63 5.38 25.50
CA PRO A 517 0.52 5.12 26.35
C PRO A 517 1.52 6.29 26.25
N SER A 518 2.12 6.68 27.37
CA SER A 518 3.26 7.60 27.38
C SER A 518 4.47 6.89 26.76
N GLY A 519 4.99 7.42 25.66
CA GLY A 519 6.01 6.75 24.85
C GLY A 519 7.35 6.58 25.54
N GLY A 520 8.06 5.50 25.20
CA GLY A 520 9.46 5.27 25.55
C GLY A 520 10.41 6.13 24.70
N ASP A 521 11.70 6.06 25.02
CA ASP A 521 12.73 6.90 24.40
C ASP A 521 12.98 6.52 22.92
N GLY A 522 12.63 7.43 22.00
CA GLY A 522 12.99 7.37 20.57
C GLY A 522 12.14 6.46 19.65
N PRO A 523 12.29 6.61 18.32
CA PRO A 523 11.65 5.75 17.33
C PRO A 523 12.18 4.31 17.44
N ARG A 524 11.28 3.34 17.50
CA ARG A 524 11.62 1.92 17.62
C ARG A 524 11.42 1.23 16.28
N ARG A 525 12.48 0.62 15.77
CA ARG A 525 12.38 -0.20 14.56
C ARG A 525 12.01 -1.64 14.91
N VAL A 526 11.01 -2.16 14.21
CA VAL A 526 10.51 -3.53 14.35
C VAL A 526 10.38 -4.15 12.95
N THR A 527 10.08 -5.44 12.88
CA THR A 527 9.74 -6.13 11.63
C THR A 527 8.45 -6.93 11.80
N THR A 528 7.72 -7.12 10.70
CA THR A 528 6.53 -7.98 10.68
C THR A 528 6.92 -9.44 10.44
N PRO A 529 6.01 -10.43 10.62
CA PRO A 529 6.30 -11.83 10.27
C PRO A 529 6.60 -12.02 8.78
N GLN A 530 6.13 -11.08 7.94
CA GLN A 530 6.40 -11.04 6.50
C GLN A 530 7.77 -10.43 6.16
N GLY A 531 8.53 -9.93 7.14
CA GLY A 531 9.87 -9.37 6.95
C GLY A 531 9.91 -7.87 6.62
N PHE A 532 8.77 -7.16 6.66
CA PHE A 532 8.76 -5.71 6.45
C PHE A 532 9.33 -4.96 7.65
N ILE A 533 10.26 -4.05 7.40
CA ILE A 533 10.80 -3.17 8.45
C ILE A 533 9.81 -2.03 8.69
N LEU A 534 9.48 -1.81 9.96
CA LEU A 534 8.55 -0.80 10.42
C LEU A 534 9.23 0.12 11.45
N ASP A 535 9.17 1.41 11.20
CA ASP A 535 9.53 2.42 12.20
C ASP A 535 8.27 2.79 13.00
N LEU A 536 8.30 2.50 14.30
CA LEU A 536 7.26 2.90 15.25
C LEU A 536 7.63 4.22 15.92
N GLY A 537 6.63 5.09 16.10
CA GLY A 537 6.73 6.25 16.96
C GLY A 537 6.79 5.86 18.44
N PRO A 538 7.18 6.80 19.33
CA PRO A 538 7.24 6.55 20.78
C PRO A 538 5.92 6.02 21.37
N ASP A 539 4.78 6.44 20.81
CA ASP A 539 3.43 6.06 21.20
C ASP A 539 2.94 4.75 20.56
N GLY A 540 3.81 4.03 19.84
CA GLY A 540 3.46 2.81 19.10
C GLY A 540 2.77 3.04 17.76
N SER A 541 2.60 4.30 17.33
CA SER A 541 2.06 4.63 16.00
C SER A 541 3.00 4.16 14.89
N TRP A 542 2.46 3.64 13.79
CA TRP A 542 3.27 3.26 12.62
C TRP A 542 3.67 4.54 11.89
N ARG A 543 4.98 4.78 11.73
CA ARG A 543 5.53 5.97 11.07
C ARG A 543 6.03 5.68 9.67
N ARG A 544 6.64 4.51 9.46
CA ARG A 544 7.14 4.14 8.16
C ARG A 544 7.20 2.63 7.95
N ILE A 545 6.63 2.12 6.87
CA ILE A 545 6.77 0.73 6.40
C ILE A 545 7.75 0.74 5.24
N HIS A 546 8.92 0.12 5.38
CA HIS A 546 9.91 -0.01 4.31
C HIS A 546 9.61 -1.26 3.48
N LEU A 547 9.51 -1.12 2.16
CA LEU A 547 9.16 -2.20 1.22
C LEU A 547 10.33 -2.62 0.35
N GLY A 548 11.20 -1.69 -0.03
CA GLY A 548 12.43 -1.97 -0.78
C GLY A 548 13.23 -0.71 -1.08
N GLN A 549 14.46 -0.88 -1.54
CA GLN A 549 15.33 0.24 -1.92
C GLN A 549 16.33 -0.13 -3.01
N THR A 550 16.76 0.87 -3.77
CA THR A 550 17.89 0.78 -4.71
C THR A 550 18.83 1.95 -4.52
N SER A 551 20.13 1.69 -4.65
CA SER A 551 21.23 2.63 -4.53
C SER A 551 22.13 2.47 -5.75
N TRP A 552 22.35 3.55 -6.51
CA TRP A 552 23.15 3.53 -7.73
C TRP A 552 23.86 4.86 -7.99
N SER A 553 25.02 4.78 -8.64
CA SER A 553 25.77 5.92 -9.15
C SER A 553 26.23 5.66 -10.59
N PRO A 554 26.11 6.64 -11.51
CA PRO A 554 26.63 6.53 -12.89
C PRO A 554 28.16 6.48 -12.96
N ASP A 555 28.83 7.08 -11.98
CA ASP A 555 30.29 7.04 -11.83
C ASP A 555 30.61 6.96 -10.34
N PRO A 556 30.74 5.74 -9.78
CA PRO A 556 30.98 5.54 -8.35
C PRO A 556 32.23 6.25 -7.81
N ALA A 557 33.19 6.60 -8.68
CA ALA A 557 34.41 7.30 -8.30
C ALA A 557 34.20 8.82 -8.16
N ARG A 558 33.16 9.39 -8.76
CA ARG A 558 32.95 10.86 -8.82
C ARG A 558 31.58 11.33 -8.31
N VAL A 559 30.56 10.50 -8.38
CA VAL A 559 29.17 10.84 -8.05
C VAL A 559 28.71 9.95 -6.89
N PRO A 560 28.24 10.53 -5.76
CA PRO A 560 27.65 9.74 -4.68
C PRO A 560 26.42 8.96 -5.16
N PRO A 561 26.17 7.76 -4.63
CA PRO A 561 25.01 6.98 -5.02
C PRO A 561 23.72 7.67 -4.59
N THR A 562 22.72 7.65 -5.47
CA THR A 562 21.37 8.08 -5.17
C THR A 562 20.59 6.89 -4.65
N VAL A 563 19.95 7.04 -3.48
CA VAL A 563 19.08 6.02 -2.89
C VAL A 563 17.64 6.38 -3.17
N THR A 564 16.91 5.45 -3.78
CA THR A 564 15.45 5.50 -3.96
C THR A 564 14.80 4.37 -3.18
N THR A 565 13.65 4.66 -2.59
CA THR A 565 12.97 3.79 -1.62
C THR A 565 11.51 3.63 -1.99
N LEU A 566 11.02 2.41 -1.82
CA LEU A 566 9.60 2.08 -1.84
C LEU A 566 9.14 1.97 -0.38
N ALA A 567 8.26 2.86 0.07
CA ALA A 567 7.84 2.90 1.46
C ALA A 567 6.47 3.58 1.66
N PHE A 568 5.75 3.19 2.71
CA PHE A 568 4.62 3.95 3.22
C PHE A 568 5.05 4.79 4.42
N ALA A 569 4.77 6.09 4.43
CA ALA A 569 4.92 6.96 5.59
C ALA A 569 3.56 7.37 6.16
N ASP A 570 3.48 7.39 7.50
CA ASP A 570 2.28 7.62 8.31
C ASP A 570 1.03 6.86 7.80
N PRO A 571 1.09 5.50 7.70
CA PRO A 571 0.01 4.69 7.15
C PRO A 571 -1.30 4.84 7.94
N ASP A 572 -2.39 5.09 7.21
CA ASP A 572 -3.75 5.10 7.77
C ASP A 572 -4.21 3.70 8.22
N ASP A 573 -5.44 3.62 8.78
CA ASP A 573 -5.98 2.36 9.29
C ASP A 573 -6.15 1.28 8.21
N SER A 574 -6.40 1.66 6.95
CA SER A 574 -6.57 0.69 5.86
C SER A 574 -5.24 0.01 5.50
N VAL A 575 -4.17 0.80 5.38
CA VAL A 575 -2.82 0.29 5.11
C VAL A 575 -2.31 -0.49 6.32
N ARG A 576 -2.49 0.03 7.55
CA ARG A 576 -2.11 -0.71 8.76
C ARG A 576 -2.84 -2.04 8.88
N GLY A 577 -4.16 -2.06 8.67
CA GLY A 577 -4.96 -3.28 8.71
C GLY A 577 -4.50 -4.31 7.67
N ALA A 578 -4.17 -3.87 6.45
CA ALA A 578 -3.66 -4.75 5.41
C ALA A 578 -2.32 -5.39 5.79
N PHE A 579 -1.35 -4.61 6.28
CA PHE A 579 -0.02 -5.10 6.69
C PHE A 579 -0.01 -5.86 8.02
N GLN A 580 -1.13 -5.84 8.75
CA GLN A 580 -1.36 -6.69 9.93
C GLN A 580 -2.24 -7.92 9.62
N THR A 581 -2.50 -8.22 8.35
CA THR A 581 -3.29 -9.39 7.96
C THR A 581 -2.38 -10.63 7.81
N ASN A 582 -2.74 -11.72 8.48
CA ASN A 582 -2.07 -13.01 8.29
C ASN A 582 -2.42 -13.59 6.91
N GLN A 583 -1.47 -14.30 6.27
CA GLN A 583 -1.65 -14.85 4.91
C GLN A 583 -2.08 -13.76 3.91
N GLN A 584 -1.34 -12.64 3.91
CA GLN A 584 -1.66 -11.46 3.12
C GLN A 584 -1.56 -11.76 1.61
N PHE A 585 -2.63 -11.41 0.90
CA PHE A 585 -2.63 -11.27 -0.55
C PHE A 585 -3.31 -9.94 -0.87
N LEU A 586 -2.53 -8.88 -1.02
CA LEU A 586 -3.02 -7.52 -1.23
C LEU A 586 -2.75 -7.13 -2.69
N VAL A 587 -3.80 -6.74 -3.41
CA VAL A 587 -3.73 -6.16 -4.75
C VAL A 587 -4.26 -4.74 -4.65
N VAL A 588 -3.52 -3.78 -5.18
CA VAL A 588 -3.86 -2.36 -5.15
C VAL A 588 -3.78 -1.78 -6.56
N THR A 589 -4.91 -1.28 -7.02
CA THR A 589 -5.02 -0.49 -8.25
C THR A 589 -5.42 0.94 -7.94
N GLN A 590 -6.40 1.12 -7.05
CA GLN A 590 -6.91 2.43 -6.66
C GLN A 590 -7.36 2.41 -5.20
N PRO A 591 -6.54 2.89 -4.25
CA PRO A 591 -6.92 2.94 -2.85
C PRO A 591 -8.07 3.93 -2.64
N ARG A 592 -9.08 3.50 -1.86
CA ARG A 592 -10.28 4.29 -1.54
C ARG A 592 -9.94 5.59 -0.82
N THR A 593 -8.91 5.56 0.03
CA THR A 593 -8.24 6.76 0.55
C THR A 593 -6.98 6.98 -0.29
N PRO A 594 -6.94 7.99 -1.17
CA PRO A 594 -5.79 8.20 -2.05
C PRO A 594 -4.50 8.43 -1.26
N TRP A 595 -3.39 7.91 -1.79
CA TRP A 595 -2.07 8.11 -1.23
C TRP A 595 -1.39 9.32 -1.85
N ARG A 596 -0.57 10.01 -1.06
CA ARG A 596 0.34 11.03 -1.59
C ARG A 596 1.57 10.36 -2.18
N LEU A 597 1.78 10.47 -3.49
CA LEU A 597 2.99 9.97 -4.16
C LEU A 597 4.19 10.92 -3.93
N VAL A 598 5.39 10.37 -3.78
CA VAL A 598 6.65 11.10 -3.51
C VAL A 598 7.80 10.36 -4.19
N GLY A 599 8.06 10.68 -5.45
CA GLY A 599 9.08 10.01 -6.27
C GLY A 599 9.12 10.52 -7.70
N SER A 600 7.96 10.79 -8.28
CA SER A 600 7.79 11.43 -9.60
C SER A 600 6.95 12.71 -9.45
N THR A 601 7.16 13.70 -10.33
CA THR A 601 6.43 14.99 -10.47
C THR A 601 5.00 15.01 -9.90
N SER A 602 4.87 15.11 -8.57
CA SER A 602 3.59 14.88 -7.91
C SER A 602 2.79 16.18 -7.82
N PRO A 603 1.46 16.15 -8.04
CA PRO A 603 0.60 17.29 -7.77
C PRO A 603 0.69 17.71 -6.28
N PRO A 604 0.46 19.00 -5.96
CA PRO A 604 0.53 19.48 -4.59
C PRO A 604 -0.44 18.72 -3.67
N PRO A 605 -0.09 18.57 -2.36
CA PRO A 605 -0.88 17.79 -1.43
C PRO A 605 -2.33 18.30 -1.34
N GLN A 606 -3.29 17.39 -1.48
CA GLN A 606 -4.72 17.70 -1.33
C GLN A 606 -5.20 17.47 0.11
N PRO A 607 -6.21 18.22 0.59
CA PRO A 607 -6.83 17.98 1.89
C PRO A 607 -7.39 16.55 1.97
N GLY A 608 -7.00 15.79 2.99
CA GLY A 608 -7.54 14.45 3.26
C GLY A 608 -6.58 13.28 2.99
N TRP A 609 -5.44 13.51 2.32
CA TRP A 609 -4.40 12.49 2.15
C TRP A 609 -3.65 12.31 3.48
N LYS A 610 -3.69 11.10 4.04
CA LYS A 610 -3.02 10.75 5.30
C LYS A 610 -1.74 9.96 5.07
N THR A 611 -1.82 8.95 4.21
CA THR A 611 -0.71 8.07 3.86
C THR A 611 0.13 8.68 2.74
N THR A 612 1.46 8.66 2.90
CA THR A 612 2.42 8.98 1.84
C THR A 612 3.04 7.68 1.31
N PHE A 613 3.11 7.53 -0.01
CA PHE A 613 3.75 6.40 -0.68
C PHE A 613 4.93 6.93 -1.49
N GLU A 614 6.14 6.50 -1.12
CA GLU A 614 7.32 6.71 -1.95
C GLU A 614 7.28 5.67 -3.07
N ASP A 615 7.17 6.14 -4.30
CA ASP A 615 6.71 5.36 -5.45
C ASP A 615 7.81 5.03 -6.47
N ALA A 616 9.06 5.41 -6.21
CA ALA A 616 10.13 5.29 -7.20
C ALA A 616 11.20 4.26 -6.81
N LEU A 617 11.63 3.44 -7.77
CA LEU A 617 12.85 2.64 -7.72
C LEU A 617 13.69 2.93 -8.96
N ALA A 618 15.02 2.94 -8.78
CA ALA A 618 15.96 3.33 -9.83
C ALA A 618 17.14 2.35 -10.00
N PRO A 619 16.89 1.04 -10.27
CA PRO A 619 17.97 0.09 -10.46
C PRO A 619 18.80 0.48 -11.68
N GLN A 620 20.12 0.62 -11.51
CA GLN A 620 21.04 1.10 -12.56
C GLN A 620 20.61 2.43 -13.21
N GLY A 621 19.93 3.30 -12.46
CA GLY A 621 19.47 4.60 -12.97
C GLY A 621 18.22 4.55 -13.85
N TRP A 622 17.59 3.38 -14.04
CA TRP A 622 16.34 3.27 -14.80
C TRP A 622 15.14 3.72 -13.96
N PRO A 623 14.34 4.70 -14.40
CA PRO A 623 13.29 5.30 -13.58
C PRO A 623 12.03 4.43 -13.60
N PHE A 624 11.75 3.71 -12.52
CA PHE A 624 10.48 2.98 -12.35
C PHE A 624 9.59 3.71 -11.34
N ASP A 625 8.53 4.33 -11.84
CA ASP A 625 7.57 5.12 -11.07
C ASP A 625 6.26 4.35 -10.90
N ILE A 626 6.05 3.78 -9.71
CA ILE A 626 4.91 2.94 -9.35
C ILE A 626 3.76 3.83 -8.88
N ARG A 627 3.18 4.60 -9.81
CA ARG A 627 2.15 5.61 -9.54
C ARG A 627 0.76 5.00 -9.29
N VAL A 628 0.62 4.21 -8.23
CA VAL A 628 -0.64 3.54 -7.84
C VAL A 628 -1.79 4.56 -7.74
N GLY A 629 -2.95 4.21 -8.30
CA GLY A 629 -4.12 5.10 -8.36
C GLY A 629 -4.12 6.10 -9.52
N SER A 630 -3.05 6.15 -10.33
CA SER A 630 -2.98 6.94 -11.55
C SER A 630 -3.07 6.04 -12.79
N GLY A 631 -3.93 6.39 -13.74
CA GLY A 631 -4.05 5.68 -15.03
C GLY A 631 -4.63 4.27 -14.93
N SER A 632 -5.37 3.95 -13.86
CA SER A 632 -6.02 2.65 -13.65
C SER A 632 -7.48 2.69 -14.13
N ASN A 633 -7.70 2.54 -15.43
CA ASN A 633 -9.05 2.45 -16.00
C ASN A 633 -9.54 0.99 -16.03
N PRO A 634 -10.85 0.71 -15.92
CA PRO A 634 -11.38 -0.64 -16.09
C PRO A 634 -10.91 -1.28 -17.41
N GLY A 635 -10.35 -2.48 -17.33
CA GLY A 635 -9.72 -3.18 -18.46
C GLY A 635 -8.35 -2.66 -18.94
N ASP A 636 -7.86 -1.52 -18.45
CA ASP A 636 -6.57 -0.93 -18.81
C ASP A 636 -5.83 -0.43 -17.56
N TYR A 637 -5.41 -1.39 -16.73
CA TYR A 637 -4.73 -1.09 -15.48
C TYR A 637 -3.24 -0.80 -15.69
N ARG A 638 -2.71 0.11 -14.86
CA ARG A 638 -1.29 0.49 -14.75
C ARG A 638 -0.90 0.61 -13.29
N ASN A 639 0.40 0.49 -13.01
CA ASN A 639 0.97 0.59 -11.68
C ASN A 639 0.27 -0.33 -10.66
N VAL A 640 -0.07 -1.56 -11.07
CA VAL A 640 -0.80 -2.51 -10.22
C VAL A 640 0.16 -3.08 -9.19
N LEU A 641 -0.05 -2.76 -7.92
CA LEU A 641 0.84 -3.17 -6.83
C LEU A 641 0.28 -4.41 -6.13
N ILE A 642 1.10 -5.44 -6.01
CA ILE A 642 0.72 -6.75 -5.46
C ILE A 642 1.71 -7.14 -4.36
N PHE A 643 1.17 -7.54 -3.21
CA PHE A 643 1.92 -8.13 -2.10
C PHE A 643 1.44 -9.55 -1.89
N LYS A 644 2.34 -10.53 -2.00
CA LYS A 644 2.03 -11.94 -1.81
C LYS A 644 2.81 -12.52 -0.64
N PHE A 645 2.15 -12.62 0.50
CA PHE A 645 2.66 -13.22 1.74
C PHE A 645 1.71 -14.31 2.27
N CYS A 646 1.22 -15.15 1.36
CA CYS A 646 0.28 -16.23 1.61
C CYS A 646 0.66 -17.49 0.83
N ASP A 647 0.10 -18.63 1.25
CA ASP A 647 0.26 -19.93 0.60
C ASP A 647 -0.46 -19.99 -0.76
N GLY A 648 -0.05 -20.93 -1.63
CA GLY A 648 -0.54 -21.01 -3.01
C GLY A 648 0.21 -20.06 -3.96
N SER A 649 0.01 -20.22 -5.27
CA SER A 649 0.61 -19.36 -6.30
C SER A 649 -0.13 -18.02 -6.39
N LEU A 650 0.50 -17.01 -7.01
CA LEU A 650 -0.17 -15.72 -7.23
C LEU A 650 -1.38 -15.91 -8.15
N GLU A 651 -1.18 -16.68 -9.22
CA GLU A 651 -2.21 -17.04 -10.19
C GLU A 651 -3.45 -17.64 -9.51
N ALA A 652 -3.28 -18.64 -8.63
CA ALA A 652 -4.42 -19.24 -7.92
C ALA A 652 -5.12 -18.27 -6.95
N ARG A 653 -4.41 -17.22 -6.48
CA ARG A 653 -4.99 -16.18 -5.60
C ARG A 653 -5.74 -15.13 -6.39
N VAL A 654 -5.38 -14.88 -7.65
CA VAL A 654 -6.14 -14.01 -8.55
C VAL A 654 -7.55 -14.56 -8.77
N ASP A 655 -7.71 -15.89 -8.83
CA ASP A 655 -9.02 -16.55 -9.03
C ASP A 655 -9.97 -16.48 -7.81
N ASP A 656 -9.48 -16.16 -6.61
CA ASP A 656 -10.27 -16.11 -5.38
C ASP A 656 -10.23 -14.71 -4.73
N VAL A 657 -10.94 -13.77 -5.35
CA VAL A 657 -11.09 -12.38 -4.90
C VAL A 657 -11.57 -12.28 -3.43
N ALA A 658 -12.35 -13.24 -2.94
CA ALA A 658 -12.81 -13.25 -1.56
C ALA A 658 -11.68 -13.43 -0.54
N ARG A 659 -10.51 -13.92 -0.98
CA ARG A 659 -9.29 -14.05 -0.15
C ARG A 659 -8.33 -12.88 -0.29
N TRP A 660 -8.64 -11.88 -1.12
CA TRP A 660 -7.83 -10.68 -1.21
C TRP A 660 -7.95 -9.86 0.07
N THR A 661 -6.83 -9.34 0.54
CA THR A 661 -6.75 -8.53 1.76
C THR A 661 -7.42 -7.19 1.50
N ALA A 662 -8.55 -6.95 2.17
CA ALA A 662 -9.33 -5.71 2.08
C ALA A 662 -9.60 -5.24 0.63
N ALA A 663 -10.00 -6.16 -0.25
CA ALA A 663 -10.09 -5.93 -1.71
C ALA A 663 -10.82 -4.64 -2.10
N GLY A 664 -11.97 -4.35 -1.46
CA GLY A 664 -12.79 -3.16 -1.75
C GLY A 664 -12.27 -1.84 -1.17
N ASP A 665 -11.25 -1.88 -0.29
CA ASP A 665 -10.56 -0.67 0.16
C ASP A 665 -9.44 -0.25 -0.80
N PHE A 666 -8.97 -1.17 -1.64
CA PHE A 666 -7.80 -0.99 -2.52
C PHE A 666 -8.10 -1.09 -4.02
N ASN A 667 -9.32 -1.45 -4.40
CA ASN A 667 -9.77 -1.57 -5.78
C ASN A 667 -11.25 -1.15 -5.89
N SER A 668 -11.60 -0.45 -6.97
CA SER A 668 -12.99 -0.09 -7.28
C SER A 668 -13.83 -1.30 -7.71
N ASP A 669 -13.25 -2.17 -8.54
CA ASP A 669 -13.82 -3.43 -9.01
C ASP A 669 -12.76 -4.55 -8.95
N PRO A 670 -12.64 -5.26 -7.81
CA PRO A 670 -11.69 -6.34 -7.67
C PRO A 670 -11.86 -7.48 -8.69
N THR A 671 -13.07 -7.70 -9.22
CA THR A 671 -13.34 -8.77 -10.18
C THR A 671 -12.83 -8.42 -11.58
N ASP A 672 -12.98 -7.16 -12.01
CA ASP A 672 -12.39 -6.65 -13.25
C ASP A 672 -10.85 -6.67 -13.18
N VAL A 673 -10.26 -6.25 -12.06
CA VAL A 673 -8.82 -6.34 -11.82
C VAL A 673 -8.33 -7.79 -11.90
N ALA A 674 -9.06 -8.74 -11.31
CA ALA A 674 -8.72 -10.16 -11.39
C ALA A 674 -8.78 -10.71 -12.82
N ALA A 675 -9.73 -10.26 -13.64
CA ALA A 675 -9.79 -10.62 -15.06
C ALA A 675 -8.57 -10.09 -15.83
N TRP A 676 -8.24 -8.80 -15.63
CA TRP A 676 -7.05 -8.21 -16.24
C TRP A 676 -5.75 -8.91 -15.82
N LEU A 677 -5.60 -9.25 -14.53
CA LEU A 677 -4.42 -9.96 -14.02
C LEU A 677 -4.27 -11.34 -14.66
N ARG A 678 -5.36 -12.07 -14.90
CA ARG A 678 -5.31 -13.36 -15.62
C ARG A 678 -4.78 -13.16 -17.03
N ASP A 679 -5.34 -12.22 -17.78
CA ASP A 679 -4.92 -11.95 -19.15
C ASP A 679 -3.46 -11.48 -19.21
N TYR A 680 -3.03 -10.65 -18.25
CA TYR A 680 -1.64 -10.18 -18.14
C TYR A 680 -0.66 -11.32 -17.86
N ILE A 681 -1.00 -12.23 -16.95
CA ILE A 681 -0.19 -13.40 -16.62
C ILE A 681 -0.11 -14.35 -17.81
N GLU A 682 -1.22 -14.61 -18.50
CA GLU A 682 -1.25 -15.48 -19.68
C GLU A 682 -0.44 -14.90 -20.84
N GLN A 683 -0.54 -13.59 -21.11
CA GLN A 683 0.31 -12.92 -22.09
C GLN A 683 1.80 -13.08 -21.76
N ALA A 684 2.19 -12.91 -20.50
CA ALA A 684 3.57 -13.10 -20.07
C ALA A 684 4.04 -14.56 -20.22
N LYS A 685 3.16 -15.56 -20.01
CA LYS A 685 3.47 -16.97 -20.26
C LYS A 685 3.70 -17.25 -21.75
N VAL A 686 2.88 -16.66 -22.64
CA VAL A 686 3.08 -16.77 -24.09
C VAL A 686 4.42 -16.15 -24.49
N LEU A 687 4.73 -14.95 -23.98
CA LEU A 687 6.02 -14.29 -24.23
C LEU A 687 7.21 -15.09 -23.68
N ALA A 688 7.07 -15.70 -22.50
CA ALA A 688 8.06 -16.57 -21.89
C ALA A 688 8.38 -17.83 -22.72
N ALA A 689 7.46 -18.29 -23.56
CA ALA A 689 7.66 -19.41 -24.49
C ALA A 689 8.22 -18.98 -25.85
N GLY A 690 8.29 -17.67 -26.12
CA GLY A 690 8.77 -17.09 -27.38
C GLY A 690 10.28 -16.85 -27.41
N PRO A 691 10.79 -16.23 -28.49
CA PRO A 691 12.22 -15.96 -28.68
C PRO A 691 12.81 -15.00 -27.64
N ASP A 692 11.98 -14.16 -27.00
CA ASP A 692 12.37 -13.25 -25.92
C ASP A 692 12.07 -13.81 -24.52
N GLY A 693 11.89 -15.13 -24.39
CA GLY A 693 11.33 -15.74 -23.18
C GLY A 693 12.11 -15.45 -21.88
N ASP A 694 13.41 -15.23 -22.00
CA ASP A 694 14.33 -14.91 -20.90
C ASP A 694 13.90 -13.65 -20.14
N TYR A 695 13.31 -12.66 -20.81
CA TYR A 695 12.83 -11.41 -20.19
C TYR A 695 11.59 -11.62 -19.30
N PHE A 696 10.87 -12.73 -19.43
CA PHE A 696 9.61 -12.99 -18.72
C PHE A 696 9.70 -14.17 -17.75
N ARG A 697 10.75 -14.99 -17.85
CA ARG A 697 10.90 -16.24 -17.07
C ARG A 697 10.78 -16.01 -15.57
N ARG A 698 11.50 -15.02 -15.03
CA ARG A 698 11.48 -14.71 -13.59
C ARG A 698 10.11 -14.27 -13.09
N PHE A 699 9.36 -13.53 -13.90
CA PHE A 699 7.98 -13.13 -13.60
C PHE A 699 7.05 -14.34 -13.59
N VAL A 700 7.12 -15.19 -14.62
CA VAL A 700 6.31 -16.41 -14.71
C VAL A 700 6.59 -17.34 -13.52
N GLU A 701 7.86 -17.50 -13.13
CA GLU A 701 8.24 -18.23 -11.93
C GLU A 701 7.65 -17.61 -10.65
N ALA A 702 7.69 -16.27 -10.50
CA ALA A 702 7.10 -15.58 -9.34
C ALA A 702 5.59 -15.83 -9.22
N VAL A 703 4.86 -15.73 -10.34
CA VAL A 703 3.39 -15.82 -10.31
C VAL A 703 2.88 -17.26 -10.22
N THR A 704 3.62 -18.23 -10.75
CA THR A 704 3.24 -19.66 -10.73
C THR A 704 3.75 -20.40 -9.48
N SER A 705 4.83 -19.92 -8.84
CA SER A 705 5.41 -20.60 -7.67
C SER A 705 4.54 -20.46 -6.42
N PRO A 706 4.13 -21.58 -5.78
CA PRO A 706 3.42 -21.53 -4.50
C PRO A 706 4.27 -21.03 -3.34
N SER A 707 5.60 -21.15 -3.43
CA SER A 707 6.55 -20.77 -2.38
C SER A 707 7.06 -19.35 -2.53
N TRP A 708 6.94 -18.71 -3.70
CA TRP A 708 7.39 -17.33 -3.88
C TRP A 708 6.61 -16.36 -2.98
N ARG A 709 7.34 -15.43 -2.36
CA ARG A 709 6.85 -14.39 -1.46
C ARG A 709 7.57 -13.10 -1.82
N GLY A 710 6.83 -12.01 -1.96
CA GLY A 710 7.40 -10.75 -2.38
C GLY A 710 6.38 -9.74 -2.87
N LEU A 711 6.90 -8.72 -3.55
CA LEU A 711 6.16 -7.60 -4.11
C LEU A 711 6.28 -7.61 -5.64
N LEU A 712 5.21 -7.22 -6.33
CA LEU A 712 5.20 -6.95 -7.77
C LEU A 712 4.47 -5.64 -8.05
N ALA A 713 5.06 -4.77 -8.87
CA ALA A 713 4.38 -3.69 -9.55
C ALA A 713 4.28 -4.05 -11.04
N LEU A 714 3.08 -4.13 -11.59
CA LEU A 714 2.85 -4.49 -12.99
C LEU A 714 2.56 -3.25 -13.82
N ARG A 715 3.11 -3.23 -15.05
CA ARG A 715 3.02 -2.10 -15.97
C ARG A 715 3.33 -0.78 -15.25
N ALA A 716 4.48 -0.78 -14.58
CA ALA A 716 4.98 0.38 -13.84
C ALA A 716 5.46 1.42 -14.85
N ASP A 717 5.10 2.69 -14.63
CA ASP A 717 5.51 3.73 -15.56
C ASP A 717 7.03 3.91 -15.56
N ALA A 718 7.57 4.27 -16.73
CA ALA A 718 8.96 4.62 -16.89
C ALA A 718 9.04 5.86 -17.77
N ASP A 719 9.79 6.87 -17.35
CA ASP A 719 9.98 8.09 -18.14
C ASP A 719 11.20 7.95 -19.05
N ALA A 720 10.96 7.91 -20.36
CA ALA A 720 12.03 7.82 -21.36
C ALA A 720 13.03 8.99 -21.28
N THR A 721 12.58 10.17 -20.83
CA THR A 721 13.42 11.37 -20.68
C THR A 721 14.32 11.31 -19.44
N LEU A 722 14.04 10.40 -18.50
CA LEU A 722 14.84 10.17 -17.30
C LEU A 722 15.70 8.90 -17.38
N LEU A 723 15.76 8.25 -18.55
CA LEU A 723 16.68 7.14 -18.80
C LEU A 723 18.14 7.52 -18.48
N PRO A 724 19.02 6.51 -18.24
CA PRO A 724 20.46 6.71 -18.15
C PRO A 724 21.00 7.61 -19.26
N GLN A 725 22.00 8.43 -18.94
CA GLN A 725 22.43 9.54 -19.79
C GLN A 725 22.75 9.10 -21.22
N GLU A 726 23.36 7.93 -21.37
CA GLU A 726 23.76 7.31 -22.62
C GLU A 726 22.55 6.93 -23.49
N LEU A 727 21.45 6.51 -22.85
CA LEU A 727 20.20 6.07 -23.49
C LEU A 727 19.20 7.20 -23.71
N ARG A 728 19.35 8.35 -23.06
CA ARG A 728 18.33 9.41 -23.08
C ARG A 728 18.00 9.94 -24.47
N GLY A 729 18.96 9.89 -25.41
CA GLY A 729 18.72 10.21 -26.81
C GLY A 729 17.63 9.37 -27.48
N LEU A 730 17.38 8.15 -26.98
CA LEU A 730 16.33 7.26 -27.49
C LEU A 730 14.92 7.81 -27.26
N ALA A 731 14.72 8.69 -26.28
CA ALA A 731 13.41 9.25 -25.96
C ALA A 731 12.74 9.93 -27.16
N ALA A 732 13.52 10.47 -28.11
CA ALA A 732 12.99 11.07 -29.33
C ALA A 732 12.24 10.09 -30.25
N GLY A 733 12.52 8.79 -30.13
CA GLY A 733 11.94 7.75 -30.98
C GLY A 733 11.03 6.78 -30.24
N ILE A 734 10.75 7.00 -28.95
CA ILE A 734 9.89 6.14 -28.12
C ILE A 734 8.48 6.71 -28.07
N ASP A 735 7.47 5.87 -28.26
CA ASP A 735 6.08 6.21 -27.95
C ASP A 735 5.88 6.22 -26.42
N PRO A 736 5.68 7.39 -25.78
CA PRO A 736 5.58 7.50 -24.33
C PRO A 736 4.35 6.78 -23.77
N ASP A 737 3.27 6.64 -24.54
CA ASP A 737 2.06 5.95 -24.08
C ASP A 737 2.27 4.43 -23.99
N ARG A 738 3.29 3.90 -24.68
CA ARG A 738 3.60 2.46 -24.70
C ARG A 738 4.87 2.10 -23.92
N PHE A 739 5.61 3.09 -23.41
CA PHE A 739 6.83 2.86 -22.65
C PHE A 739 6.55 2.65 -21.17
N ASN A 740 6.85 1.45 -20.66
CA ASN A 740 6.68 1.05 -19.27
C ASN A 740 7.59 -0.13 -18.94
N ALA A 741 7.79 -0.38 -17.65
CA ALA A 741 8.28 -1.67 -17.19
C ALA A 741 7.10 -2.65 -17.13
N HIS A 742 7.20 -3.79 -17.82
CA HIS A 742 6.22 -4.87 -17.74
C HIS A 742 6.00 -5.29 -16.28
N HIS A 743 7.07 -5.43 -15.53
CA HIS A 743 6.99 -5.65 -14.10
C HIS A 743 8.25 -5.13 -13.39
N VAL A 744 8.07 -4.76 -12.13
CA VAL A 744 9.13 -4.52 -11.15
C VAL A 744 8.78 -5.36 -9.92
N GLY A 745 9.57 -6.39 -9.66
CA GLY A 745 9.40 -7.30 -8.54
C GLY A 745 10.51 -7.15 -7.52
N ILE A 746 10.18 -7.45 -6.26
CA ILE A 746 11.12 -7.48 -5.15
C ILE A 746 10.95 -8.82 -4.45
N ASP A 747 12.03 -9.59 -4.42
CA ASP A 747 12.10 -10.78 -3.57
C ASP A 747 12.19 -10.38 -2.11
N LEU A 748 11.54 -11.15 -1.23
CA LEU A 748 11.60 -10.92 0.21
C LEU A 748 13.08 -10.80 0.65
N SER A 749 13.47 -9.58 1.01
CA SER A 749 14.82 -9.27 1.48
C SER A 749 14.91 -9.61 2.97
N PHE A 750 16.00 -10.25 3.40
CA PHE A 750 16.23 -10.55 4.81
C PHE A 750 16.56 -9.26 5.56
N VAL A 751 16.06 -9.15 6.80
CA VAL A 751 16.41 -8.02 7.67
C VAL A 751 17.78 -8.27 8.26
N ASP A 752 18.72 -7.35 8.03
CA ASP A 752 20.02 -7.40 8.72
C ASP A 752 19.84 -7.02 10.19
N THR A 753 20.52 -7.77 11.05
CA THR A 753 20.56 -7.58 12.51
C THR A 753 21.97 -7.22 12.99
N ALA A 754 22.96 -7.14 12.09
CA ALA A 754 24.32 -6.79 12.42
C ALA A 754 24.39 -5.42 13.13
N GLY A 755 25.25 -5.32 14.14
CA GLY A 755 25.39 -4.10 14.95
C GLY A 755 24.19 -3.79 15.86
N GLY A 756 23.28 -4.75 16.08
CA GLY A 756 22.17 -4.61 17.02
C GLY A 756 21.00 -3.76 16.50
N ARG A 757 20.91 -3.54 15.19
CA ARG A 757 19.87 -2.70 14.58
C ARG A 757 19.23 -3.44 13.42
N LEU A 758 17.90 -3.32 13.30
CA LEU A 758 17.20 -3.75 12.08
C LEU A 758 17.52 -2.75 10.97
N ALA A 759 18.11 -3.19 9.87
CA ALA A 759 18.39 -2.32 8.73
C ALA A 759 18.13 -3.06 7.41
N PRO A 760 17.73 -2.33 6.36
CA PRO A 760 17.87 -2.85 5.00
C PRO A 760 19.36 -3.08 4.70
N ASP A 761 19.69 -4.27 4.17
CA ASP A 761 21.04 -4.57 3.69
C ASP A 761 21.17 -4.19 2.22
N GLY A 762 21.90 -3.11 1.93
CA GLY A 762 22.21 -2.70 0.55
C GLY A 762 20.97 -2.53 -0.35
N ASN A 763 21.08 -2.95 -1.60
CA ASN A 763 19.96 -2.93 -2.55
C ASN A 763 19.04 -4.12 -2.30
N SER A 764 17.72 -3.89 -2.38
CA SER A 764 16.76 -4.98 -2.43
C SER A 764 16.99 -5.86 -3.67
N SER A 765 16.61 -7.13 -3.58
CA SER A 765 16.64 -8.09 -4.69
C SER A 765 15.55 -7.76 -5.74
N VAL A 766 15.74 -6.63 -6.44
CA VAL A 766 14.84 -6.15 -7.49
C VAL A 766 15.05 -6.96 -8.76
N PHE A 767 13.98 -7.48 -9.34
CA PHE A 767 13.97 -8.03 -10.69
C PHE A 767 12.92 -7.28 -11.51
N ALA A 768 13.24 -6.91 -12.74
CA ALA A 768 12.34 -6.08 -13.54
C ALA A 768 12.56 -6.33 -15.03
N THR A 769 11.55 -6.00 -15.84
CA THR A 769 11.66 -6.08 -17.29
C THR A 769 11.05 -4.85 -17.93
N VAL A 770 11.85 -4.13 -18.72
CA VAL A 770 11.37 -3.18 -19.73
C VAL A 770 11.26 -3.95 -21.04
N TYR A 771 10.07 -3.95 -21.64
CA TYR A 771 9.82 -4.63 -22.91
C TYR A 771 8.98 -3.75 -23.82
N TYR A 772 9.66 -2.89 -24.57
CA TYR A 772 9.05 -2.02 -25.56
C TYR A 772 9.29 -2.59 -26.96
N VAL A 773 8.20 -2.74 -27.73
CA VAL A 773 8.24 -3.12 -29.14
C VAL A 773 7.26 -2.26 -29.91
N ASP A 774 7.76 -1.61 -30.94
CA ASP A 774 6.97 -0.83 -31.87
C ASP A 774 5.93 -1.73 -32.60
N PRO A 775 4.67 -1.29 -32.81
CA PRO A 775 3.62 -2.17 -33.33
C PRO A 775 3.88 -2.59 -34.78
N ASP A 776 4.39 -1.67 -35.60
CA ASP A 776 4.66 -1.93 -37.01
C ASP A 776 5.86 -2.88 -37.14
N TYR A 777 6.87 -2.69 -36.28
CA TYR A 777 8.00 -3.61 -36.18
C TYR A 777 7.56 -5.01 -35.71
N ALA A 778 6.70 -5.09 -34.69
CA ALA A 778 6.15 -6.35 -34.21
C ALA A 778 5.34 -7.07 -35.30
N ALA A 779 4.53 -6.35 -36.06
CA ALA A 779 3.77 -6.90 -37.18
C ALA A 779 4.69 -7.43 -38.30
N ASN A 780 5.77 -6.72 -38.62
CA ASN A 780 6.77 -7.16 -39.59
C ASN A 780 7.47 -8.45 -39.15
N LEU A 781 7.89 -8.54 -37.88
CA LEU A 781 8.49 -9.75 -37.33
C LEU A 781 7.51 -10.94 -37.37
N ALA A 782 6.24 -10.71 -37.01
CA ALA A 782 5.20 -11.73 -37.08
C ALA A 782 4.92 -12.21 -38.51
N ALA A 783 5.14 -11.35 -39.51
CA ALA A 783 5.07 -11.70 -40.93
C ALA A 783 6.35 -12.40 -41.46
N GLY A 784 7.35 -12.64 -40.61
CA GLY A 784 8.60 -13.31 -40.96
C GLY A 784 9.67 -12.42 -41.58
N ALA A 785 9.55 -11.09 -41.46
CA ALA A 785 10.60 -10.17 -41.91
C ALA A 785 11.86 -10.27 -41.04
N SER A 786 13.01 -9.92 -41.63
CA SER A 786 14.27 -9.83 -40.88
C SER A 786 14.21 -8.72 -39.82
N PRO A 787 14.77 -8.93 -38.60
CA PRO A 787 14.86 -7.89 -37.57
C PRO A 787 15.79 -6.72 -37.94
N ASP A 788 16.61 -6.88 -38.98
CA ASP A 788 17.49 -5.83 -39.48
C ASP A 788 16.83 -4.99 -40.58
N LEU A 789 15.61 -5.36 -41.00
CA LEU A 789 14.86 -4.62 -42.00
C LEU A 789 14.15 -3.44 -41.34
N PRO A 790 14.31 -2.21 -41.87
CA PRO A 790 13.62 -1.05 -41.33
C PRO A 790 12.10 -1.16 -41.53
N VAL A 791 11.36 -0.43 -40.70
CA VAL A 791 9.92 -0.22 -40.87
C VAL A 791 9.69 0.99 -41.80
N PRO A 792 8.65 0.97 -42.66
CA PRO A 792 8.26 2.14 -43.43
C PRO A 792 8.01 3.38 -42.54
N VAL A 793 8.42 4.55 -43.01
CA VAL A 793 8.15 5.83 -42.33
C VAL A 793 7.04 6.55 -43.07
N THR A 794 6.07 7.08 -42.34
CA THR A 794 4.96 7.88 -42.86
C THR A 794 5.29 9.36 -42.72
N GLY A 795 5.65 10.04 -43.82
CA GLY A 795 5.99 11.46 -43.78
C GLY A 795 6.75 11.92 -45.02
N THR A 796 7.03 13.22 -45.08
CA THR A 796 7.88 13.85 -46.12
C THR A 796 9.09 14.57 -45.52
N ASP A 797 9.43 14.27 -44.27
CA ASP A 797 10.58 14.88 -43.59
C ASP A 797 11.89 14.31 -44.14
N ASP A 798 12.93 15.14 -44.22
CA ASP A 798 14.24 14.72 -44.74
C ASP A 798 14.92 13.67 -43.86
N PHE A 799 14.62 13.69 -42.55
CA PHE A 799 15.20 12.83 -41.53
C PHE A 799 14.15 12.46 -40.48
N ALA A 800 14.22 11.23 -39.97
CA ALA A 800 13.37 10.76 -38.89
C ALA A 800 14.15 9.78 -37.99
N PHE A 801 13.67 9.61 -36.76
CA PHE A 801 14.22 8.66 -35.80
C PHE A 801 13.11 7.92 -35.07
N ARG A 802 13.26 6.60 -34.91
CA ARG A 802 12.28 5.73 -34.23
C ARG A 802 13.00 4.63 -33.47
N VAL A 803 12.54 4.30 -32.27
CA VAL A 803 12.98 3.10 -31.55
C VAL A 803 12.03 1.97 -31.92
N LEU A 804 12.56 0.89 -32.49
CA LEU A 804 11.80 -0.28 -32.92
C LEU A 804 11.60 -1.27 -31.77
N SER A 805 12.63 -1.45 -30.94
CA SER A 805 12.51 -2.19 -29.68
C SER A 805 13.51 -1.71 -28.63
N LEU A 806 13.13 -1.81 -27.37
CA LEU A 806 13.98 -1.57 -26.20
C LEU A 806 13.62 -2.58 -25.13
N LYS A 807 14.54 -3.53 -24.89
CA LYS A 807 14.36 -4.66 -23.98
C LYS A 807 15.46 -4.62 -22.93
N THR A 808 15.10 -4.71 -21.67
CA THR A 808 16.07 -4.71 -20.56
C THR A 808 15.58 -5.60 -19.44
N LEU A 809 16.43 -6.52 -18.99
CA LEU A 809 16.19 -7.42 -17.86
C LEU A 809 17.07 -7.00 -16.68
N PHE A 810 16.44 -6.90 -15.52
CA PHE A 810 17.09 -6.66 -14.24
C PHE A 810 17.00 -7.89 -13.36
N VAL A 811 18.12 -8.28 -12.74
CA VAL A 811 18.18 -9.30 -11.69
C VAL A 811 19.03 -8.77 -10.56
N ASN A 812 18.50 -8.77 -9.33
CA ASN A 812 19.15 -8.19 -8.14
C ASN A 812 19.60 -6.73 -8.35
N ALA A 813 18.72 -5.90 -8.92
CA ALA A 813 18.97 -4.49 -9.24
C ALA A 813 20.14 -4.22 -10.21
N GLN A 814 20.54 -5.23 -11.00
CA GLN A 814 21.57 -5.14 -12.04
C GLN A 814 21.01 -5.47 -13.42
N VAL A 815 21.48 -4.78 -14.47
CA VAL A 815 21.15 -5.13 -15.86
C VAL A 815 21.88 -6.42 -16.22
N THR A 816 21.13 -7.46 -16.58
CA THR A 816 21.68 -8.78 -16.98
C THR A 816 21.44 -9.12 -18.44
N ALA A 817 20.44 -8.51 -19.07
CA ALA A 817 20.26 -8.56 -20.52
C ALA A 817 19.75 -7.22 -21.02
N PHE A 818 20.26 -6.80 -22.17
CA PHE A 818 19.83 -5.59 -22.86
C PHE A 818 19.89 -5.84 -24.35
N ALA A 819 18.83 -5.44 -25.06
CA ALA A 819 18.79 -5.44 -26.50
C ALA A 819 17.92 -4.28 -26.98
N SER A 820 18.39 -3.54 -27.98
CA SER A 820 17.58 -2.50 -28.61
C SER A 820 17.79 -2.50 -30.11
N LYS A 821 16.75 -2.08 -30.83
CA LYS A 821 16.79 -1.77 -32.26
C LYS A 821 16.27 -0.35 -32.41
N ALA A 822 17.08 0.54 -32.98
CA ALA A 822 16.69 1.90 -33.31
C ALA A 822 16.88 2.16 -34.80
N GLN A 823 16.07 3.02 -35.39
CA GLN A 823 16.09 3.31 -36.82
C GLN A 823 16.29 4.80 -37.06
N VAL A 824 17.19 5.13 -37.99
CA VAL A 824 17.38 6.49 -38.51
C VAL A 824 17.06 6.52 -40.00
N THR A 825 16.24 7.48 -40.42
CA THR A 825 15.83 7.68 -41.81
C THR A 825 16.62 8.83 -42.43
N LEU A 826 17.10 8.60 -43.66
CA LEU A 826 17.93 9.53 -44.43
C LEU A 826 17.29 9.69 -45.82
N ASP A 827 16.27 10.54 -45.97
CA ASP A 827 15.61 10.77 -47.25
C ASP A 827 16.28 11.87 -48.10
N ARG A 828 17.22 12.62 -47.49
CA ARG A 828 18.05 13.62 -48.17
C ARG A 828 19.52 13.55 -47.74
N LEU A 829 20.44 13.48 -48.69
CA LEU A 829 21.90 13.40 -48.46
C LEU A 829 22.62 14.40 -49.36
N PHE A 830 23.46 15.28 -48.78
CA PHE A 830 24.10 16.39 -49.53
C PHE A 830 23.10 17.27 -50.32
N GLY A 831 21.85 17.37 -49.84
CA GLY A 831 20.75 18.06 -50.51
C GLY A 831 20.06 17.24 -51.60
N GLU A 832 20.60 16.09 -52.01
CA GLU A 832 20.00 15.20 -53.00
C GLU A 832 18.93 14.31 -52.37
N GLN A 833 17.81 14.13 -53.07
CA GLN A 833 16.75 13.21 -52.66
C GLN A 833 17.22 11.76 -52.84
N VAL A 834 16.94 10.91 -51.84
CA VAL A 834 17.18 9.47 -51.94
C VAL A 834 16.09 8.80 -52.78
N SER A 835 16.48 8.01 -53.77
CA SER A 835 15.57 7.26 -54.65
C SER A 835 15.20 5.88 -54.11
N GLY A 836 16.00 5.37 -53.16
CA GLY A 836 15.83 4.07 -52.55
C GLY A 836 17.11 3.62 -51.83
N LEU A 837 16.98 2.60 -50.99
CA LEU A 837 18.08 2.01 -50.23
C LEU A 837 18.15 0.52 -50.55
N THR A 838 19.36 0.01 -50.74
CA THR A 838 19.62 -1.44 -50.67
C THR A 838 20.49 -1.75 -49.45
N LEU A 839 20.06 -2.72 -48.65
CA LEU A 839 20.80 -3.28 -47.51
C LEU A 839 21.30 -4.67 -47.89
N ASN A 840 22.61 -4.91 -47.82
CA ASN A 840 23.23 -6.19 -48.17
C ASN A 840 22.76 -6.70 -49.55
N ALA A 841 22.75 -5.81 -50.55
CA ALA A 841 22.26 -6.03 -51.91
C ALA A 841 20.75 -6.37 -52.07
N GLN A 842 19.92 -6.18 -51.04
CA GLN A 842 18.47 -6.34 -51.12
C GLN A 842 17.75 -4.99 -50.94
N PRO A 843 16.66 -4.72 -51.68
CA PRO A 843 15.88 -3.49 -51.49
C PRO A 843 15.30 -3.37 -50.08
N ALA A 844 15.44 -2.19 -49.46
CA ALA A 844 14.83 -1.86 -48.18
C ALA A 844 13.47 -1.15 -48.39
N PRO A 845 12.50 -1.31 -47.48
CA PRO A 845 11.18 -0.70 -47.58
C PRO A 845 11.17 0.82 -47.32
N SER A 846 12.26 1.37 -46.77
CA SER A 846 12.46 2.81 -46.56
C SER A 846 13.96 3.16 -46.61
N SER A 847 14.28 4.45 -46.72
CA SER A 847 15.66 4.97 -46.72
C SER A 847 16.26 5.00 -45.31
N SER A 848 16.14 3.90 -44.55
CA SER A 848 16.48 3.89 -43.13
C SER A 848 17.48 2.80 -42.76
N LEU A 849 18.34 3.12 -41.78
CA LEU A 849 19.27 2.18 -41.17
C LEU A 849 18.77 1.74 -39.82
N VAL A 850 18.82 0.43 -39.56
CA VAL A 850 18.57 -0.13 -38.24
C VAL A 850 19.90 -0.31 -37.50
N LEU A 851 19.97 0.24 -36.29
CA LEU A 851 21.08 0.23 -35.36
C LEU A 851 20.80 -0.78 -34.24
N ASP A 852 21.77 -1.63 -33.95
CA ASP A 852 21.77 -2.57 -32.83
C ASP A 852 22.30 -1.91 -31.57
N GLY A 853 21.50 -1.96 -30.51
CA GLY A 853 21.86 -1.52 -29.16
C GLY A 853 22.30 -2.69 -28.29
N THR A 854 23.51 -2.62 -27.75
CA THR A 854 24.08 -3.58 -26.79
C THR A 854 24.54 -2.89 -25.50
N TYR A 855 24.69 -3.67 -24.42
CA TYR A 855 25.19 -3.22 -23.13
C TYR A 855 26.48 -3.97 -22.77
N GLU A 856 27.50 -3.23 -22.38
CA GLU A 856 28.76 -3.76 -21.86
C GLU A 856 29.03 -3.15 -20.48
N ASN A 857 29.51 -3.95 -19.53
CA ASN A 857 29.88 -3.46 -18.20
C ASN A 857 31.40 -3.54 -18.05
N HIS A 858 32.06 -2.39 -17.95
CA HIS A 858 33.51 -2.27 -17.74
C HIS A 858 33.76 -1.70 -16.34
N ASP A 859 34.35 -2.50 -15.45
CA ASP A 859 34.73 -2.11 -14.09
C ASP A 859 33.60 -1.48 -13.26
N GLY A 860 32.36 -1.94 -13.45
CA GLY A 860 31.18 -1.44 -12.73
C GLY A 860 30.51 -0.22 -13.38
N VAL A 861 31.02 0.25 -14.52
CA VAL A 861 30.41 1.29 -15.34
C VAL A 861 29.76 0.64 -16.56
N GLY A 862 28.44 0.78 -16.66
CA GLY A 862 27.66 0.32 -17.80
C GLY A 862 27.79 1.26 -19.01
N ILE A 863 28.09 0.71 -20.18
CA ILE A 863 28.22 1.43 -21.45
C ILE A 863 27.20 0.85 -22.43
N TYR A 864 26.44 1.72 -23.08
CA TYR A 864 25.49 1.36 -24.14
C TYR A 864 26.06 1.72 -25.51
N VAL A 865 26.07 0.76 -26.43
CA VAL A 865 26.62 0.93 -27.77
C VAL A 865 25.51 0.74 -28.79
N PHE A 866 25.34 1.71 -29.69
CA PHE A 866 24.40 1.62 -30.82
C PHE A 866 25.18 1.67 -32.13
N ALA A 867 25.13 0.60 -32.91
CA ALA A 867 25.87 0.52 -34.16
C ALA A 867 25.19 -0.39 -35.18
N THR A 868 25.52 -0.18 -36.45
CA THR A 868 25.26 -1.15 -37.52
C THR A 868 26.46 -1.22 -38.45
N GLY A 869 26.74 -2.42 -38.94
CA GLY A 869 27.74 -2.70 -39.97
C GLY A 869 27.11 -3.16 -41.28
N ALA A 870 25.81 -2.92 -41.48
CA ALA A 870 25.12 -3.28 -42.70
C ALA A 870 25.71 -2.52 -43.90
N ASP A 871 25.88 -3.21 -45.03
CA ASP A 871 26.25 -2.58 -46.29
C ASP A 871 25.02 -1.87 -46.87
N ALA A 872 24.97 -0.54 -46.68
CA ALA A 872 23.84 0.29 -47.02
C ALA A 872 24.17 1.22 -48.18
N ARG A 873 23.52 1.00 -49.33
CA ARG A 873 23.71 1.82 -50.53
C ARG A 873 22.46 2.66 -50.82
N PHE A 874 22.58 3.96 -50.64
CA PHE A 874 21.55 4.95 -50.91
C PHE A 874 21.65 5.42 -52.37
N GLY A 875 20.65 5.11 -53.19
CA GLY A 875 20.54 5.69 -54.53
C GLY A 875 20.12 7.16 -54.44
N LEU A 876 20.71 8.02 -55.26
CA LEU A 876 20.45 9.47 -55.25
C LEU A 876 19.82 9.93 -56.57
N VAL A 877 18.86 10.83 -56.48
CA VAL A 877 18.11 11.38 -57.63
C VAL A 877 18.93 12.49 -58.32
N SER A 878 20.06 12.13 -58.94
CA SER A 878 21.01 13.07 -59.54
C SER A 878 21.77 12.49 -60.74
N ASN A 879 22.16 13.32 -61.70
CA ASN A 879 23.08 12.96 -62.79
C ASN A 879 24.57 13.18 -62.42
N LEU A 880 24.85 13.65 -61.20
CA LEU A 880 26.22 13.79 -60.64
C LEU A 880 26.56 12.69 -59.65
N TRP A 881 25.57 11.94 -59.17
CA TRP A 881 25.72 10.87 -58.19
C TRP A 881 25.22 9.55 -58.75
N ARG A 882 25.81 8.46 -58.28
CA ARG A 882 25.23 7.12 -58.43
C ARG A 882 24.60 6.69 -57.12
N SER A 883 25.37 6.79 -56.05
CA SER A 883 24.92 6.42 -54.71
C SER A 883 25.82 6.98 -53.62
N LEU A 884 25.38 6.81 -52.37
CA LEU A 884 26.22 6.91 -51.19
C LEU A 884 26.20 5.57 -50.46
N GLU A 885 27.36 5.02 -50.17
CA GLU A 885 27.52 3.78 -49.40
C GLU A 885 27.83 4.14 -47.94
N ILE A 886 27.12 3.52 -47.00
CA ILE A 886 27.41 3.56 -45.56
C ILE A 886 27.73 2.13 -45.15
N VAL A 887 28.93 1.91 -44.61
CA VAL A 887 29.39 0.60 -44.12
C VAL A 887 29.39 0.52 -42.60
N ARG A 888 29.35 1.68 -41.93
CA ARG A 888 29.22 1.77 -40.48
C ARG A 888 28.40 2.99 -40.12
N ALA A 889 27.44 2.81 -39.22
CA ALA A 889 26.76 3.89 -38.54
C ALA A 889 26.79 3.65 -37.02
N THR A 890 26.95 4.70 -36.23
CA THR A 890 26.86 4.66 -34.77
C THR A 890 25.93 5.75 -34.25
N PHE A 891 25.35 5.54 -33.07
CA PHE A 891 24.53 6.54 -32.38
C PHE A 891 25.04 6.76 -30.95
N SER A 892 25.11 8.03 -30.54
CA SER A 892 25.59 8.43 -29.22
C SER A 892 24.81 9.64 -28.69
N THR A 893 24.60 9.69 -27.37
CA THR A 893 24.02 10.86 -26.69
C THR A 893 25.16 11.75 -26.19
N LEU A 894 25.33 12.94 -26.79
CA LEU A 894 26.43 13.87 -26.48
C LEU A 894 26.12 14.74 -25.27
N ARG A 895 24.86 15.15 -25.12
CA ARG A 895 24.39 15.98 -24.01
C ARG A 895 22.99 15.55 -23.63
N ALA A 896 22.77 15.30 -22.33
CA ALA A 896 21.49 14.90 -21.80
C ALA A 896 21.31 15.55 -20.43
N PRO A 897 20.83 16.80 -20.35
CA PRO A 897 20.44 17.40 -19.08
C PRO A 897 19.17 16.71 -18.54
N ALA A 898 18.85 16.91 -17.26
CA ALA A 898 17.58 16.44 -16.68
C ALA A 898 16.38 17.28 -17.18
N ALA A 899 16.63 18.55 -17.54
CA ALA A 899 15.65 19.43 -18.19
C ALA A 899 16.34 20.28 -19.26
N GLY A 900 15.71 20.44 -20.41
CA GLY A 900 16.17 21.24 -21.56
C GLY A 900 16.54 20.40 -22.77
N THR A 901 17.49 20.87 -23.58
CA THR A 901 17.82 20.24 -24.86
C THR A 901 18.74 19.03 -24.70
N VAL A 902 18.27 17.87 -25.16
CA VAL A 902 19.08 16.67 -25.38
C VAL A 902 19.68 16.75 -26.79
N LEU A 903 20.97 16.41 -26.92
CA LEU A 903 21.69 16.35 -28.19
C LEU A 903 22.31 14.96 -28.34
N SER A 904 21.96 14.31 -29.45
CA SER A 904 22.52 13.04 -29.88
C SER A 904 23.12 13.17 -31.28
N ARG A 905 24.03 12.27 -31.63
CA ARG A 905 24.74 12.28 -32.90
C ARG A 905 24.76 10.89 -33.51
N PHE A 906 24.40 10.83 -34.79
CA PHE A 906 24.73 9.72 -35.66
C PHE A 906 26.04 10.00 -36.37
N SER A 907 26.94 9.03 -36.42
CA SER A 907 28.20 9.12 -37.16
C SER A 907 28.24 8.04 -38.23
N PHE A 908 28.57 8.43 -39.45
CA PHE A 908 28.58 7.56 -40.62
C PHE A 908 29.98 7.49 -41.23
N GLN A 909 30.31 6.29 -41.73
CA GLN A 909 31.51 6.02 -42.50
C GLN A 909 31.13 5.20 -43.74
N GLY A 910 31.77 5.48 -44.88
CA GLY A 910 31.51 4.75 -46.12
C GLY A 910 32.15 5.40 -47.33
N PHE A 911 31.43 5.42 -48.47
CA PHE A 911 31.98 5.84 -49.76
C PHE A 911 31.01 6.76 -50.52
N LEU A 912 31.53 7.87 -51.05
CA LEU A 912 30.82 8.74 -51.99
C LEU A 912 31.02 8.20 -53.42
N ASP A 913 29.95 7.76 -54.08
CA ASP A 913 29.98 7.18 -55.42
C ASP A 913 29.36 8.16 -56.44
N PHE A 914 30.22 9.02 -57.01
CA PHE A 914 29.81 10.02 -58.00
C PHE A 914 29.58 9.39 -59.38
N ALA A 915 28.81 10.04 -60.25
CA ALA A 915 28.66 9.63 -61.65
C ALA A 915 29.82 10.14 -62.51
N THR A 916 30.10 9.46 -63.63
CA THR A 916 31.07 9.93 -64.63
C THR A 916 30.42 11.00 -65.52
N THR A 917 31.03 12.17 -65.64
CA THR A 917 30.62 13.20 -66.61
C THR A 917 31.23 12.96 -67.98
N GLU A 918 30.52 13.32 -69.05
CA GLU A 918 30.93 13.08 -70.45
C GLU A 918 30.75 14.32 -71.32
N VAL A 919 31.68 14.53 -72.26
CA VAL A 919 31.64 15.59 -73.28
C VAL A 919 31.62 15.00 -74.68
N ASP A 920 31.11 15.76 -75.65
CA ASP A 920 31.14 15.41 -77.07
C ASP A 920 32.60 15.43 -77.57
N ASP A 921 33.02 14.39 -78.29
CA ASP A 921 34.36 14.29 -78.87
C ASP A 921 34.52 15.02 -80.22
N GLY A 922 33.44 15.65 -80.71
CA GLY A 922 33.42 16.37 -81.98
C GLY A 922 33.23 15.47 -83.20
N SER A 923 33.14 14.14 -83.01
CA SER A 923 32.84 13.13 -84.03
C SER A 923 31.44 12.53 -83.88
N GLY A 924 30.65 13.02 -82.92
CA GLY A 924 29.33 12.49 -82.56
C GLY A 924 29.38 11.37 -81.51
N GLY A 925 30.56 11.07 -80.96
CA GLY A 925 30.76 10.19 -79.81
C GLY A 925 30.83 10.96 -78.49
N ARG A 926 30.67 10.26 -77.36
CA ARG A 926 30.88 10.83 -76.02
C ARG A 926 32.14 10.23 -75.40
N VAL A 927 32.97 11.09 -74.81
CA VAL A 927 34.18 10.69 -74.10
C VAL A 927 34.11 11.10 -72.63
N PRO A 928 34.66 10.29 -71.71
CA PRO A 928 34.72 10.65 -70.30
C PRO A 928 35.45 11.97 -70.08
N PHE A 929 34.79 12.90 -69.40
CA PHE A 929 35.35 14.12 -68.86
C PHE A 929 35.09 14.14 -67.36
N ASP A 930 35.64 13.15 -66.66
CA ASP A 930 35.31 12.84 -65.27
C ASP A 930 35.98 13.80 -64.29
N LEU A 931 35.20 14.77 -63.81
CA LEU A 931 35.67 15.80 -62.89
C LEU A 931 35.66 15.34 -61.43
N LEU A 932 34.61 14.63 -61.01
CA LEU A 932 34.44 14.19 -59.62
C LEU A 932 35.27 12.95 -59.26
N SER A 933 35.78 12.25 -60.26
CA SER A 933 36.88 11.28 -60.21
C SER A 933 36.68 9.98 -59.45
N PHE A 934 35.81 9.95 -58.45
CA PHE A 934 35.63 8.82 -57.54
C PHE A 934 34.25 8.18 -57.73
N GLY A 935 34.22 6.86 -57.89
CA GLY A 935 32.99 6.08 -58.06
C GLY A 935 33.19 4.89 -59.00
N GLY A 936 32.20 4.01 -59.05
CA GLY A 936 32.26 2.78 -59.86
C GLY A 936 32.44 3.05 -61.37
N THR A 937 32.99 2.08 -62.10
CA THR A 937 33.44 2.23 -63.50
C THR A 937 32.38 1.92 -64.55
N GLY A 938 31.42 1.04 -64.24
CA GLY A 938 30.36 0.55 -65.16
C GLY A 938 30.92 -0.27 -66.35
N ALA A 939 30.54 -1.52 -66.62
CA ALA A 939 29.23 -2.16 -66.52
C ALA A 939 29.20 -3.43 -65.64
N GLY A 940 28.21 -3.52 -64.74
CA GLY A 940 28.01 -4.63 -63.78
C GLY A 940 27.73 -4.10 -62.36
N PRO A 941 27.35 -4.97 -61.40
CA PRO A 941 27.31 -4.56 -59.98
C PRO A 941 28.74 -4.27 -59.52
N ASP A 942 29.06 -2.98 -59.32
CA ASP A 942 30.36 -2.57 -58.81
C ASP A 942 30.55 -3.13 -57.38
N PRO A 943 31.77 -3.60 -57.03
CA PRO A 943 32.07 -4.07 -55.69
C PRO A 943 31.89 -2.94 -54.66
N THR A 944 31.53 -3.32 -53.44
CA THR A 944 31.48 -2.41 -52.29
C THR A 944 32.82 -1.68 -52.12
N GLY A 945 32.75 -0.39 -51.78
CA GLY A 945 33.94 0.45 -51.59
C GLY A 945 34.56 1.06 -52.85
N SER A 946 33.84 1.10 -53.98
CA SER A 946 34.33 1.66 -55.26
C SER A 946 34.35 3.21 -55.34
N GLY A 947 34.04 3.92 -54.25
CA GLY A 947 33.93 5.39 -54.22
C GLY A 947 35.03 6.10 -53.40
N LEU A 948 34.82 7.39 -53.13
CA LEU A 948 35.70 8.18 -52.25
C LEU A 948 35.43 7.80 -50.78
N PRO A 949 36.37 7.18 -50.05
CA PRO A 949 36.16 6.83 -48.65
C PRO A 949 36.01 8.09 -47.79
N PHE A 950 34.98 8.09 -46.95
CA PHE A 950 34.74 9.13 -45.95
C PHE A 950 34.53 8.53 -44.55
N GLY A 951 34.85 9.31 -43.52
CA GLY A 951 34.45 9.08 -42.14
C GLY A 951 33.97 10.38 -41.48
N GLU A 952 33.40 10.29 -40.29
CA GLU A 952 32.91 11.44 -39.51
C GLU A 952 31.89 12.32 -40.27
N LEU A 953 31.04 11.69 -41.10
CA LEU A 953 29.81 12.36 -41.55
C LEU A 953 28.79 12.28 -40.42
N HIS A 954 28.19 13.40 -40.05
CA HIS A 954 27.29 13.43 -38.89
C HIS A 954 25.87 13.86 -39.22
N LEU A 955 24.93 13.30 -38.47
CA LEU A 955 23.58 13.82 -38.32
C LEU A 955 23.33 14.07 -36.84
N ASP A 956 23.24 15.33 -36.44
CA ASP A 956 22.89 15.71 -35.08
C ASP A 956 21.38 15.71 -34.93
N MET A 957 20.88 15.08 -33.87
CA MET A 957 19.48 15.06 -33.47
C MET A 957 19.34 15.78 -32.14
N SER A 958 18.43 16.75 -32.04
CA SER A 958 18.14 17.43 -30.79
C SER A 958 16.66 17.60 -30.52
N PHE A 959 16.27 17.48 -29.26
CA PHE A 959 14.89 17.67 -28.80
C PHE A 959 14.88 18.29 -27.41
N ASP A 960 13.78 18.94 -27.04
CA ASP A 960 13.55 19.40 -25.67
C ASP A 960 12.89 18.29 -24.84
N THR A 961 13.36 18.06 -23.61
CA THR A 961 12.77 17.07 -22.69
C THR A 961 11.28 17.25 -22.45
N ALA A 962 10.72 18.46 -22.60
CA ALA A 962 9.28 18.70 -22.50
C ALA A 962 8.48 18.26 -23.75
N SER A 963 9.16 18.01 -24.87
CA SER A 963 8.55 17.58 -26.14
C SER A 963 9.46 16.59 -26.89
N PRO A 964 9.70 15.39 -26.33
CA PRO A 964 10.68 14.47 -26.88
C PRO A 964 10.33 13.95 -28.28
N GLY A 965 9.04 13.73 -28.57
CA GLY A 965 8.57 13.24 -29.88
C GLY A 965 8.61 14.24 -31.03
N SER A 966 9.33 15.36 -30.90
CA SER A 966 9.49 16.36 -31.97
C SER A 966 10.97 16.73 -32.16
N PRO A 967 11.81 15.78 -32.59
CA PRO A 967 13.23 16.03 -32.79
C PRO A 967 13.48 16.95 -34.00
N SER A 968 14.58 17.70 -33.91
CA SER A 968 15.17 18.47 -35.00
C SER A 968 16.49 17.85 -35.43
N PHE A 969 16.81 17.94 -36.72
CA PHE A 969 17.98 17.31 -37.30
C PHE A 969 18.89 18.33 -37.99
N ALA A 970 20.20 18.12 -37.88
CA ALA A 970 21.23 18.89 -38.57
C ALA A 970 22.23 17.97 -39.25
N PHE A 971 22.30 18.01 -40.57
CA PHE A 971 23.28 17.27 -41.37
C PHE A 971 24.59 18.04 -41.42
N LEU A 972 25.68 17.44 -40.95
CA LEU A 972 26.96 18.10 -40.72
C LEU A 972 28.08 17.41 -41.50
N ILE A 973 28.86 18.21 -42.23
CA ILE A 973 29.98 17.76 -43.08
C ILE A 973 31.33 18.35 -42.62
N ASP A 974 31.33 19.21 -41.61
CA ASP A 974 32.49 19.99 -41.17
C ASP A 974 33.61 19.15 -40.57
N GLN A 975 33.27 17.97 -40.04
CA GLN A 975 34.22 17.01 -39.46
C GLN A 975 34.56 15.87 -40.41
N MET A 976 33.99 15.85 -41.63
CA MET A 976 34.24 14.76 -42.57
C MET A 976 35.73 14.62 -42.89
N THR A 977 36.21 13.40 -42.79
CA THR A 977 37.57 13.02 -43.14
C THR A 977 37.58 12.18 -44.41
N PHE A 978 38.63 12.30 -45.21
CA PHE A 978 38.80 11.55 -46.44
C PHE A 978 40.18 10.91 -46.47
N ALA A 979 40.26 9.67 -46.96
CA ALA A 979 41.52 8.95 -47.16
C ALA A 979 41.61 8.33 -48.57
N PRO A 980 41.53 9.15 -49.64
CA PRO A 980 41.55 8.63 -51.00
C PRO A 980 42.90 8.04 -51.37
N THR A 981 42.88 6.91 -52.07
CA THR A 981 44.04 6.35 -52.78
C THR A 981 43.89 6.53 -54.29
N VAL A 982 45.00 6.51 -55.03
CA VAL A 982 44.95 6.58 -56.51
C VAL A 982 44.15 5.41 -57.09
N ALA A 983 44.17 4.24 -56.44
CA ALA A 983 43.40 3.07 -56.84
C ALA A 983 41.87 3.25 -56.70
N GLN A 984 41.41 4.20 -55.88
CA GLN A 984 39.98 4.52 -55.71
C GLN A 984 39.47 5.53 -56.74
N ALA A 985 40.37 6.28 -57.41
CA ALA A 985 39.99 7.18 -58.49
C ALA A 985 39.93 6.42 -59.82
N ARG A 986 39.00 6.79 -60.70
CA ARG A 986 38.94 6.22 -62.05
C ARG A 986 40.18 6.60 -62.84
N ALA A 987 40.75 5.68 -63.61
CA ALA A 987 42.04 5.85 -64.28
C ALA A 987 42.14 7.02 -65.28
N THR A 988 41.01 7.51 -65.79
CA THR A 988 40.92 8.63 -66.76
C THR A 988 40.36 9.92 -66.14
N SER A 989 40.23 9.97 -64.82
CA SER A 989 39.63 11.09 -64.08
C SER A 989 40.58 12.25 -63.81
N LEU A 990 40.01 13.40 -63.45
CA LEU A 990 40.74 14.61 -63.07
C LEU A 990 41.72 14.33 -61.93
N PHE A 991 41.29 13.65 -60.87
CA PHE A 991 42.16 13.32 -59.74
C PHE A 991 43.32 12.43 -60.18
N ALA A 992 43.07 11.37 -60.97
CA ALA A 992 44.13 10.46 -61.42
C ALA A 992 45.13 11.11 -62.39
N ARG A 993 44.70 12.16 -63.12
CA ARG A 993 45.47 12.78 -64.20
C ARG A 993 46.06 14.15 -63.88
N MET A 994 45.85 14.68 -62.67
CA MET A 994 46.43 15.93 -62.19
C MET A 994 47.04 15.73 -60.78
N PRO A 995 48.08 16.49 -60.40
CA PRO A 995 48.71 16.43 -59.08
C PRO A 995 47.82 17.13 -58.04
N LEU A 996 46.75 16.45 -57.65
CA LEU A 996 45.73 16.92 -56.72
C LEU A 996 45.82 16.20 -55.38
N THR A 997 45.74 16.94 -54.29
CA THR A 997 45.56 16.39 -52.94
C THR A 997 44.19 16.82 -52.42
N LEU A 998 43.30 15.89 -52.11
CA LEU A 998 42.02 16.24 -51.47
C LEU A 998 42.31 16.75 -50.06
N THR A 999 41.82 17.94 -49.75
CA THR A 999 42.08 18.64 -48.48
C THR A 999 40.85 18.80 -47.61
N GLY A 1000 39.65 18.62 -48.16
CA GLY A 1000 38.42 18.66 -47.37
C GLY A 1000 37.18 18.81 -48.24
N ILE A 1001 36.07 19.07 -47.55
CA ILE A 1001 34.75 19.35 -48.11
C ILE A 1001 34.24 20.68 -47.55
N VAL A 1002 33.48 21.42 -48.34
CA VAL A 1002 32.82 22.66 -47.94
C VAL A 1002 31.37 22.67 -48.41
N ALA A 1003 30.54 23.47 -47.76
CA ALA A 1003 29.20 23.80 -48.23
C ALA A 1003 29.02 25.32 -48.29
N GLY A 1004 28.11 25.79 -49.14
CA GLY A 1004 27.83 27.21 -49.28
C GLY A 1004 26.39 27.49 -49.66
N ARG A 1005 25.95 28.69 -49.28
CA ARG A 1005 24.66 29.29 -49.71
C ARG A 1005 24.83 30.48 -50.65
N THR A 1006 26.05 30.98 -50.77
CA THR A 1006 26.45 32.02 -51.74
C THR A 1006 27.27 31.39 -52.85
N PRO A 1007 27.32 31.98 -54.05
CA PRO A 1007 28.18 31.50 -55.13
C PRO A 1007 29.64 31.34 -54.67
N PRO A 1008 30.38 30.31 -55.13
CA PRO A 1008 31.79 30.12 -54.78
C PRO A 1008 32.70 31.34 -55.05
N ALA A 1009 32.32 32.18 -56.02
CA ALA A 1009 33.04 33.41 -56.32
C ALA A 1009 33.13 34.38 -55.12
N ASP A 1010 32.08 34.43 -54.29
CA ASP A 1010 32.04 35.27 -53.10
C ASP A 1010 32.96 34.74 -51.99
N LEU A 1011 33.33 33.46 -52.06
CA LEU A 1011 34.31 32.81 -51.18
C LEU A 1011 35.75 32.90 -51.70
N GLY A 1012 35.98 33.67 -52.77
CA GLY A 1012 37.32 33.90 -53.34
C GLY A 1012 37.77 32.87 -54.39
N TYR A 1013 36.88 31.98 -54.83
CA TYR A 1013 37.17 31.04 -55.92
C TYR A 1013 36.88 31.66 -57.29
N LEU A 1014 37.91 31.83 -58.13
CA LEU A 1014 37.74 32.32 -59.49
C LEU A 1014 37.05 31.24 -60.35
N PRO A 1015 35.98 31.56 -61.11
CA PRO A 1015 35.24 30.55 -61.87
C PRO A 1015 36.10 29.96 -62.98
N VAL A 1016 36.15 28.62 -63.04
CA VAL A 1016 36.81 27.84 -64.09
C VAL A 1016 35.74 27.24 -64.99
N SER A 1017 35.79 27.52 -66.29
CA SER A 1017 34.83 26.97 -67.25
C SER A 1017 35.28 25.58 -67.74
N PRO A 1018 34.51 24.51 -67.48
CA PRO A 1018 34.75 23.18 -68.04
C PRO A 1018 34.31 23.16 -69.51
N LEU A 1019 35.27 23.15 -70.45
CA LEU A 1019 34.96 23.25 -71.88
C LEU A 1019 34.22 21.99 -72.37
N GLY A 1020 33.07 22.19 -73.01
CA GLY A 1020 32.25 21.10 -73.56
C GLY A 1020 31.25 20.48 -72.59
N LEU A 1021 31.26 20.87 -71.30
CA LEU A 1021 30.31 20.38 -70.31
C LEU A 1021 29.16 21.39 -70.12
N PRO A 1022 27.89 21.02 -70.38
CA PRO A 1022 26.75 21.94 -70.21
C PRO A 1022 26.48 22.20 -68.72
N GLY A 1023 26.67 23.44 -68.27
CA GLY A 1023 26.46 23.84 -66.87
C GLY A 1023 25.07 24.44 -66.60
N ALA A 1024 24.57 24.23 -65.39
CA ALA A 1024 23.42 24.92 -64.80
C ALA A 1024 23.84 25.58 -63.47
N PRO A 1025 23.12 26.60 -62.97
CA PRO A 1025 23.42 27.20 -61.66
C PRO A 1025 23.39 26.17 -60.53
N LEU A 1026 24.28 26.32 -59.54
CA LEU A 1026 24.36 25.45 -58.35
C LEU A 1026 23.07 25.47 -57.51
N GLY A 1027 22.27 26.53 -57.58
CA GLY A 1027 21.12 26.76 -56.70
C GLY A 1027 21.51 27.44 -55.38
N ASP A 1028 20.58 27.45 -54.43
CA ASP A 1028 20.67 28.21 -53.17
C ASP A 1028 21.53 27.51 -52.09
N ALA A 1029 21.86 26.23 -52.30
CA ALA A 1029 22.74 25.46 -51.45
C ALA A 1029 23.60 24.53 -52.32
N TRP A 1030 24.87 24.38 -51.97
CA TRP A 1030 25.80 23.52 -52.68
C TRP A 1030 26.84 22.92 -51.73
N HIS A 1031 27.43 21.82 -52.16
CA HIS A 1031 28.54 21.13 -51.48
C HIS A 1031 29.72 21.05 -52.44
N GLY A 1032 30.94 20.94 -51.94
CA GLY A 1032 32.10 20.89 -52.81
C GLY A 1032 33.33 20.27 -52.20
N LEU A 1033 34.10 19.55 -53.01
CA LEU A 1033 35.39 18.99 -52.64
C LEU A 1033 36.49 20.02 -52.92
N VAL A 1034 37.39 20.21 -51.96
CA VAL A 1034 38.51 21.15 -52.06
C VAL A 1034 39.80 20.38 -52.24
N PHE A 1035 40.46 20.58 -53.36
CA PHE A 1035 41.75 19.99 -53.67
C PHE A 1035 42.85 21.05 -53.62
N THR A 1036 44.01 20.68 -53.13
CA THR A 1036 45.25 21.41 -53.42
C THR A 1036 45.80 20.91 -54.74
N LEU A 1037 46.05 21.83 -55.67
CA LEU A 1037 46.76 21.62 -56.93
C LEU A 1037 48.19 22.09 -56.75
N ASP A 1038 49.15 21.16 -56.87
CA ASP A 1038 50.57 21.51 -56.90
C ASP A 1038 50.93 22.07 -58.30
N LEU A 1039 51.42 23.30 -58.33
CA LEU A 1039 51.86 23.98 -59.55
C LEU A 1039 53.39 23.90 -59.74
N GLY A 1040 54.09 23.18 -58.86
CA GLY A 1040 55.55 22.97 -58.87
C GLY A 1040 56.33 24.03 -58.08
N SER A 1041 57.65 24.06 -58.27
CA SER A 1041 58.53 25.06 -57.64
C SER A 1041 58.80 26.25 -58.57
N ALA A 1042 58.77 27.47 -58.02
CA ALA A 1042 59.04 28.70 -58.78
C ALA A 1042 60.55 28.97 -59.02
N GLY A 1043 61.43 27.97 -58.84
CA GLY A 1043 62.88 28.11 -58.96
C GLY A 1043 63.51 28.99 -57.87
N ALA A 1044 64.79 29.38 -58.05
CA ALA A 1044 65.64 30.05 -57.05
C ALA A 1044 65.17 31.44 -56.57
N LEU A 1045 64.05 31.95 -57.08
CA LEU A 1045 63.50 33.29 -56.78
C LEU A 1045 62.34 33.27 -55.77
N ALA A 1046 61.91 32.10 -55.28
CA ALA A 1046 60.92 31.99 -54.20
C ALA A 1046 61.46 31.08 -53.08
N ALA A 1047 61.78 31.67 -51.93
CA ALA A 1047 62.24 30.92 -50.78
C ALA A 1047 61.08 30.11 -50.14
N ARG A 1048 61.23 28.79 -50.10
CA ARG A 1048 60.62 27.81 -49.16
C ARG A 1048 59.09 27.72 -48.98
N ALA A 1049 58.26 28.45 -49.71
CA ALA A 1049 56.81 28.21 -49.75
C ALA A 1049 56.42 27.63 -51.12
N GLY A 1050 55.91 26.39 -51.14
CA GLY A 1050 55.40 25.76 -52.37
C GLY A 1050 54.33 26.62 -53.05
N PHE A 1051 54.34 26.65 -54.39
CA PHE A 1051 53.36 27.39 -55.18
C PHE A 1051 52.15 26.47 -55.43
N SER A 1052 51.15 26.51 -54.54
CA SER A 1052 49.95 25.67 -54.64
C SER A 1052 48.68 26.51 -54.83
N ALA A 1053 47.69 25.97 -55.54
CA ALA A 1053 46.37 26.57 -55.70
C ALA A 1053 45.29 25.67 -55.10
N GLN A 1054 44.16 26.24 -54.67
CA GLN A 1054 43.00 25.44 -54.27
C GLN A 1054 42.01 25.33 -55.43
N LEU A 1055 41.68 24.11 -55.82
CA LEU A 1055 40.65 23.79 -56.79
C LEU A 1055 39.40 23.30 -56.03
N LEU A 1056 38.30 24.02 -56.19
CA LEU A 1056 36.98 23.65 -55.71
C LEU A 1056 36.18 22.97 -56.82
N LEU A 1057 35.64 21.79 -56.54
CA LEU A 1057 34.62 21.13 -57.34
C LEU A 1057 33.31 21.16 -56.57
N ALA A 1058 32.42 22.11 -56.90
CA ALA A 1058 31.14 22.31 -56.23
C ALA A 1058 29.99 21.73 -57.04
N TRP A 1059 29.07 21.02 -56.38
CA TRP A 1059 27.81 20.55 -56.96
C TRP A 1059 26.61 21.07 -56.19
N GLY A 1060 25.52 21.29 -56.93
CA GLY A 1060 24.21 21.65 -56.41
C GLY A 1060 23.24 20.47 -56.45
N PRO A 1061 22.25 20.40 -55.54
CA PRO A 1061 21.27 19.32 -55.51
C PRO A 1061 20.31 19.37 -56.71
N ALA A 1062 19.64 18.25 -56.97
CA ALA A 1062 18.68 18.05 -58.07
C ALA A 1062 19.29 18.32 -59.46
N SER A 1063 20.57 17.96 -59.64
CA SER A 1063 21.22 18.01 -60.96
C SER A 1063 20.68 16.88 -61.84
N GLN A 1064 20.05 17.19 -62.97
CA GLN A 1064 19.38 16.18 -63.83
C GLN A 1064 19.43 16.55 -65.32
N GLY A 1065 19.12 15.56 -66.16
CA GLY A 1065 19.07 15.73 -67.62
C GLY A 1065 20.45 15.90 -68.24
N ASN A 1066 20.53 16.75 -69.27
CA ASN A 1066 21.75 16.98 -70.05
C ASN A 1066 22.60 18.17 -69.56
N SER A 1067 22.21 18.82 -68.46
CA SER A 1067 22.96 19.90 -67.83
C SER A 1067 23.38 19.52 -66.41
N PHE A 1068 24.53 20.00 -65.97
CA PHE A 1068 25.08 19.69 -64.66
C PHE A 1068 25.07 20.92 -63.76
N ARG A 1069 24.51 20.79 -62.55
CA ARG A 1069 24.68 21.79 -61.48
C ARG A 1069 26.05 21.60 -60.84
N LEU A 1070 27.09 21.82 -61.63
CA LEU A 1070 28.49 21.63 -61.26
C LEU A 1070 29.26 22.91 -61.59
N ALA A 1071 30.07 23.39 -60.65
CA ALA A 1071 30.92 24.55 -60.82
C ALA A 1071 32.34 24.24 -60.37
N LEU A 1072 33.31 24.80 -61.09
CA LEU A 1072 34.71 24.70 -60.74
C LEU A 1072 35.21 26.09 -60.34
N GLY A 1073 36.01 26.12 -59.27
CA GLY A 1073 36.57 27.34 -58.73
C GLY A 1073 38.06 27.19 -58.47
N LEU A 1074 38.87 28.20 -58.77
CA LEU A 1074 40.30 28.22 -58.48
C LEU A 1074 40.64 29.39 -57.56
N ALA A 1075 41.15 29.11 -56.37
CA ALA A 1075 41.73 30.11 -55.49
C ALA A 1075 43.26 30.04 -55.60
N LEU A 1076 43.86 31.15 -56.03
CA LEU A 1076 45.31 31.30 -56.10
C LEU A 1076 45.84 31.93 -54.80
N PRO A 1077 47.09 31.68 -54.40
CA PRO A 1077 47.71 32.38 -53.28
C PRO A 1077 47.55 33.90 -53.43
N GLY A 1078 47.17 34.62 -52.38
CA GLY A 1078 47.01 36.09 -52.44
C GLY A 1078 45.87 36.61 -53.33
N ALA A 1079 44.97 35.75 -53.83
CA ALA A 1079 43.70 36.19 -54.42
C ALA A 1079 42.72 36.62 -53.30
N SER A 1080 41.89 37.65 -53.57
CA SER A 1080 40.83 38.10 -52.67
C SER A 1080 39.51 38.21 -53.44
N PRO A 1081 38.34 38.18 -52.78
CA PRO A 1081 37.05 38.37 -53.44
C PRO A 1081 36.96 39.67 -54.25
N THR A 1082 37.76 40.68 -53.87
CA THR A 1082 37.82 42.00 -54.51
C THR A 1082 38.84 42.13 -55.64
N SER A 1083 39.73 41.14 -55.83
CA SER A 1083 40.81 41.19 -56.82
C SER A 1083 40.89 39.91 -57.65
N ARG A 1084 40.55 39.97 -58.95
CA ARG A 1084 40.67 38.86 -59.92
C ARG A 1084 42.13 38.54 -60.30
N GLY A 1085 42.95 38.21 -59.31
CA GLY A 1085 44.39 38.10 -59.50
C GLY A 1085 45.25 37.87 -58.26
N LEU A 1086 46.48 37.40 -58.48
CA LEU A 1086 47.55 37.26 -57.48
C LEU A 1086 48.26 38.62 -57.32
N SER A 1087 48.36 39.15 -56.10
CA SER A 1087 49.21 40.30 -55.78
C SER A 1087 50.30 39.92 -54.78
N LEU A 1088 51.57 40.07 -55.17
CA LEU A 1088 52.73 39.81 -54.32
C LEU A 1088 53.28 41.15 -53.79
N GLN A 1089 53.02 41.44 -52.51
CA GLN A 1089 53.60 42.56 -51.74
C GLN A 1089 53.47 43.96 -52.41
N GLY A 1090 52.42 44.16 -53.23
CA GLY A 1090 52.19 45.43 -53.92
C GLY A 1090 53.11 45.73 -55.12
N VAL A 1091 54.09 44.86 -55.40
CA VAL A 1091 55.08 45.08 -56.47
C VAL A 1091 54.64 44.39 -57.78
N LEU A 1092 54.05 43.19 -57.68
CA LEU A 1092 53.61 42.38 -58.81
C LEU A 1092 52.11 42.09 -58.72
N LYS A 1093 51.33 42.42 -59.75
CA LYS A 1093 49.90 42.11 -59.87
C LYS A 1093 49.65 41.29 -61.13
N LEU A 1094 49.07 40.11 -60.98
CA LEU A 1094 48.69 39.22 -62.08
C LEU A 1094 47.17 39.22 -62.20
N THR A 1095 46.61 39.70 -63.31
CA THR A 1095 45.14 39.69 -63.55
C THR A 1095 44.81 38.61 -64.58
N ILE A 1096 43.73 37.85 -64.35
CA ILE A 1096 43.29 36.75 -65.22
C ILE A 1096 41.90 37.08 -65.78
N ASP A 1097 41.70 36.91 -67.08
CA ASP A 1097 40.41 37.14 -67.73
C ASP A 1097 39.50 35.91 -67.64
N ARG A 1098 39.96 34.77 -68.18
CA ARG A 1098 39.21 33.50 -68.13
C ARG A 1098 40.10 32.32 -67.77
N LEU A 1099 39.53 31.41 -66.99
CA LEU A 1099 40.08 30.11 -66.63
C LEU A 1099 39.29 29.03 -67.36
N LEU A 1100 39.97 28.16 -68.10
CA LEU A 1100 39.36 27.05 -68.83
C LEU A 1100 39.96 25.74 -68.35
N LEU A 1101 39.14 24.73 -68.12
CA LEU A 1101 39.58 23.35 -67.92
C LEU A 1101 39.04 22.51 -69.07
N TYR A 1102 39.92 21.77 -69.76
CA TYR A 1102 39.53 20.86 -70.82
C TYR A 1102 40.40 19.60 -70.82
N ARG A 1103 39.96 18.57 -71.52
CA ARG A 1103 40.71 17.35 -71.73
C ARG A 1103 41.36 17.39 -73.11
N ASP A 1104 42.67 17.20 -73.18
CA ASP A 1104 43.39 17.14 -74.44
C ASP A 1104 43.04 15.83 -75.17
N PRO A 1105 42.52 15.88 -76.41
CA PRO A 1105 42.08 14.67 -77.12
C PRO A 1105 43.21 13.68 -77.44
N GLY A 1106 44.44 14.17 -77.64
CA GLY A 1106 45.58 13.35 -78.06
C GLY A 1106 46.26 12.61 -76.90
N SER A 1107 46.48 13.29 -75.78
CA SER A 1107 47.12 12.73 -74.58
C SER A 1107 46.13 12.21 -73.53
N GLY A 1108 44.86 12.62 -73.61
CA GLY A 1108 43.85 12.30 -72.61
C GLY A 1108 44.06 12.97 -71.25
N THR A 1109 45.00 13.92 -71.15
CA THR A 1109 45.33 14.67 -69.94
C THR A 1109 44.39 15.86 -69.73
N PHE A 1110 44.27 16.32 -68.47
CA PHE A 1110 43.54 17.54 -68.17
C PHE A 1110 44.46 18.75 -68.27
N VAL A 1111 43.94 19.82 -68.87
CA VAL A 1111 44.65 21.06 -69.13
C VAL A 1111 43.87 22.23 -68.54
N LEU A 1112 44.48 22.91 -67.57
CA LEU A 1112 44.01 24.17 -67.00
C LEU A 1112 44.70 25.34 -67.73
N ARG A 1113 43.92 26.10 -68.49
CA ARG A 1113 44.40 27.25 -69.27
C ARG A 1113 43.90 28.56 -68.66
N LEU A 1114 44.84 29.40 -68.25
CA LEU A 1114 44.63 30.77 -67.82
C LEU A 1114 44.85 31.68 -69.03
N THR A 1115 43.83 32.42 -69.45
CA THR A 1115 43.88 33.26 -70.66
C THR A 1115 43.98 34.74 -70.32
N ASN A 1116 44.63 35.50 -71.22
CA ASN A 1116 44.86 36.94 -71.12
C ASN A 1116 45.45 37.36 -69.76
N VAL A 1117 46.47 36.62 -69.32
CA VAL A 1117 47.16 36.87 -68.06
C VAL A 1117 47.98 38.15 -68.19
N LEU A 1118 47.62 39.16 -67.40
CA LEU A 1118 48.24 40.47 -67.43
C LEU A 1118 49.17 40.63 -66.22
N LEU A 1119 50.48 40.70 -66.46
CA LEU A 1119 51.47 41.01 -65.43
C LEU A 1119 51.64 42.52 -65.33
N SER A 1120 51.44 43.08 -64.14
CA SER A 1120 51.74 44.48 -63.83
C SER A 1120 52.82 44.55 -62.75
N LEU A 1121 53.95 45.19 -63.07
CA LEU A 1121 55.04 45.47 -62.14
C LEU A 1121 55.05 46.98 -61.87
N LEU A 1122 54.80 47.41 -60.63
CA LEU A 1122 54.73 48.83 -60.25
C LEU A 1122 53.78 49.67 -61.15
N GLY A 1123 52.67 49.09 -61.60
CA GLY A 1123 51.69 49.75 -62.48
C GLY A 1123 51.97 49.64 -63.99
N VAL A 1124 53.12 49.08 -64.40
CA VAL A 1124 53.49 48.90 -65.82
C VAL A 1124 53.10 47.49 -66.29
N LYS A 1125 52.33 47.37 -67.38
CA LYS A 1125 51.91 46.09 -67.98
C LYS A 1125 53.07 45.47 -68.79
N LEU A 1126 53.40 44.21 -68.55
CA LEU A 1126 54.53 43.52 -69.18
C LEU A 1126 54.12 42.15 -69.78
N PRO A 1127 54.49 41.85 -71.04
CA PRO A 1127 54.93 42.77 -72.10
C PRO A 1127 53.79 43.64 -72.65
N PRO A 1128 54.03 44.90 -73.08
CA PRO A 1128 53.00 45.73 -73.72
C PRO A 1128 52.64 45.20 -75.12
N GLY A 1129 51.33 45.14 -75.45
CA GLY A 1129 50.82 44.71 -76.76
C GLY A 1129 50.81 43.20 -77.01
N THR A 1130 50.77 42.38 -75.95
CA THR A 1130 50.73 40.92 -76.03
C THR A 1130 49.59 40.34 -75.22
N SER A 1131 48.96 39.26 -75.70
CA SER A 1131 48.11 38.38 -74.89
C SER A 1131 48.94 37.20 -74.39
N THR A 1132 49.04 37.01 -73.07
CA THR A 1132 49.73 35.86 -72.46
C THR A 1132 48.71 34.82 -72.01
N ALA A 1133 48.98 33.54 -72.25
CA ALA A 1133 48.25 32.43 -71.67
C ALA A 1133 49.20 31.54 -70.86
N PHE A 1134 48.81 31.14 -69.66
CA PHE A 1134 49.50 30.11 -68.89
C PHE A 1134 48.71 28.81 -69.01
N ILE A 1135 49.42 27.73 -69.33
CA ILE A 1135 48.84 26.40 -69.51
C ILE A 1135 49.50 25.48 -68.51
N VAL A 1136 48.69 24.86 -67.66
CA VAL A 1136 49.07 23.87 -66.66
C VAL A 1136 48.41 22.56 -67.05
N PHE A 1137 49.17 21.49 -67.17
CA PHE A 1137 48.68 20.18 -67.60
C PHE A 1137 49.33 19.07 -66.78
N GLY A 1138 48.59 17.99 -66.55
CA GLY A 1138 49.12 16.81 -65.86
C GLY A 1138 50.03 15.97 -66.77
N ASN A 1139 50.78 15.03 -66.17
CA ASN A 1139 51.66 14.15 -66.93
C ASN A 1139 50.86 13.24 -67.89
N PRO A 1140 51.24 13.15 -69.18
CA PRO A 1140 50.68 12.18 -70.13
C PRO A 1140 50.86 10.71 -69.71
N ASP A 1141 51.93 10.39 -68.98
CA ASP A 1141 52.13 9.07 -68.39
C ASP A 1141 51.20 8.88 -67.18
N PRO A 1142 50.21 7.97 -67.23
CA PRO A 1142 49.30 7.70 -66.12
C PRO A 1142 50.00 7.26 -64.83
N ASN A 1143 51.25 6.77 -64.90
CA ASN A 1143 52.00 6.28 -63.75
C ASN A 1143 52.80 7.37 -63.01
N GLN A 1144 52.83 8.61 -63.53
CA GLN A 1144 53.63 9.71 -62.99
C GLN A 1144 52.78 10.94 -62.63
N ARG A 1145 51.72 10.71 -61.85
CA ARG A 1145 50.73 11.72 -61.45
C ARG A 1145 51.29 12.96 -60.75
N ASP A 1146 52.34 12.81 -59.95
CA ASP A 1146 52.87 13.87 -59.07
C ASP A 1146 53.69 14.94 -59.82
N THR A 1147 53.69 14.89 -61.15
CA THR A 1147 54.42 15.82 -61.99
C THR A 1147 53.45 16.68 -62.80
N VAL A 1148 53.60 18.00 -62.66
CA VAL A 1148 52.86 18.99 -63.43
C VAL A 1148 53.77 19.54 -64.54
N GLY A 1149 53.21 19.67 -65.74
CA GLY A 1149 53.81 20.44 -66.82
C GLY A 1149 53.17 21.82 -66.87
N TRP A 1150 53.98 22.85 -67.11
CA TRP A 1150 53.45 24.18 -67.43
C TRP A 1150 54.26 24.86 -68.52
N TYR A 1151 53.59 25.68 -69.32
CA TYR A 1151 54.23 26.62 -70.23
C TYR A 1151 53.40 27.89 -70.37
N ALA A 1152 54.07 28.99 -70.69
CA ALA A 1152 53.42 30.25 -71.01
C ALA A 1152 53.54 30.52 -72.52
N ALA A 1153 52.43 30.83 -73.17
CA ALA A 1153 52.39 31.25 -74.56
C ALA A 1153 52.14 32.76 -74.63
N VAL A 1154 53.01 33.50 -75.31
CA VAL A 1154 52.87 34.95 -75.53
C VAL A 1154 52.56 35.19 -76.99
N ASN A 1155 51.39 35.77 -77.28
CA ASN A 1155 51.01 36.16 -78.62
C ASN A 1155 51.13 37.68 -78.77
N ARG A 1156 51.94 38.16 -79.72
CA ARG A 1156 52.04 39.60 -80.03
C ARG A 1156 50.87 40.02 -80.88
N GLU A 1157 50.11 41.03 -80.43
CA GLU A 1157 49.13 41.67 -81.29
C GLU A 1157 49.87 42.32 -82.47
N ARG A 1158 49.44 42.01 -83.70
CA ARG A 1158 49.95 42.70 -84.89
C ARG A 1158 49.58 44.19 -84.76
N ARG A 1159 50.58 45.08 -84.76
CA ARG A 1159 50.38 46.51 -85.03
C ARG A 1159 49.52 46.64 -86.29
N ARG A 1160 48.30 47.17 -86.16
CA ARG A 1160 47.53 47.63 -87.31
C ARG A 1160 48.38 48.67 -88.04
N ARG A 1161 48.76 48.37 -89.29
CA ARG A 1161 49.12 49.41 -90.25
C ARG A 1161 47.81 50.06 -90.69
N ASP A 1162 47.72 51.36 -90.51
CA ASP A 1162 46.69 52.19 -91.12
C ASP A 1162 46.75 52.07 -92.66
N GLY A 1163 45.57 52.02 -93.29
CA GLY A 1163 45.33 51.94 -94.74
C GLY A 1163 44.51 50.68 -95.11
N ALA A 1164 43.27 50.73 -95.60
CA ALA A 1164 42.59 51.77 -96.36
C ALA A 1164 41.09 51.90 -96.00
N LEU A 1165 40.67 53.16 -95.92
CA LEU A 1165 39.29 53.64 -96.07
C LEU A 1165 38.92 53.57 -97.56
N LEU A 1166 37.74 53.02 -97.91
CA LEU A 1166 36.87 53.30 -99.09
C LEU A 1166 35.88 52.10 -99.24
N LEU A 1167 34.62 52.21 -98.81
CA LEU A 1167 33.42 52.66 -99.55
C LEU A 1167 33.06 51.68 -100.68
N THR A 1168 31.91 50.99 -100.65
CA THR A 1168 30.52 51.48 -100.89
C THR A 1168 29.48 50.53 -100.25
N GLY A 1169 28.24 50.86 -99.84
CA GLY A 1169 27.43 52.07 -99.84
C GLY A 1169 25.92 51.70 -99.78
N GLY A 1170 25.15 52.36 -98.88
CA GLY A 1170 23.68 52.58 -98.78
C GLY A 1170 22.72 51.37 -98.78
N GLY A 1171 21.55 51.36 -98.13
CA GLY A 1171 20.85 52.33 -97.29
C GLY A 1171 19.37 51.90 -97.23
N GLY A 1172 18.81 51.76 -96.02
CA GLY A 1172 17.44 51.30 -95.73
C GLY A 1172 17.33 50.80 -94.30
#